data_AF-A4AD50-F1
#
_entry.id   AF-A4AD50-F1
#
_cell.length_a   1.000
_cell.length_b   1.000
_cell.length_c   1.000
_cell.angle_alpha   90.00
_cell.angle_beta   90.00
_cell.angle_gamma   90.00
#
_symmetry.space_group_name_H-M   'P 1'
#
loop_
_entity.id
_entity.type
_entity.pdbx_description
1 polymer ?
#
loop_
_entity_poly.entity_id
_entity_poly.type
_entity_poly.pdbx_seq_one_letter_code
_entity_poly.pdbx_strand_id
1 'polypeptide(L)'
;MSLDIEPSWWSWADVVRRSDQLGVPNFQRGAVWSAGNRTALLESVYEQSPCGSFVLWVPDEVSEDPRSHGVPIREFALEKQPMWLVDGQQRTRALLDTFQQIIASSYVAEGMVLTRLADLEALRSIGPEMPDHTSRGSNDEISVEEPTGIWLAVLPALREFDKERPYFGRHSEAQNIRRGSVFRRLTPLARTRIDSKGQSRPVPPSPLGSIPLAALLSPSSVLSPGDEKIRALSALRRFSVDSLPVLDELLPWGPHFVTGHAFDGGVEAGKSSSPLRWADVFSRRDEWLVREMIDLLTGLFEPEWLSVFMRFRGMFTGNRFAVGWLPPSNVSVAIDAYVRINRAGIRVRAEERALAVLSRARPNLLDDLAKFSKDRDGGEEHPDQRALLTHDSEKQMGFGLWMATLTRYTALALLGDYCRKWLGTSPIDKETFVYRLDRVGPRESETGKATWAKPDYDDPAELIQEAAAKTSAALLLLDRALSEHLGFDHRMARPAPRFLLPLIDLFYRIPATHLKRLSEDCSFLEAVGQLLHWTMLGPYIDQPDLEQLIVEVHGIDEERARERAAPIGDWGPHASGIDAALRDAFQRYQKCLIKIWGGSRSSGHEQVDIGAKELEGKTLVDILNQLALDSFWREINSARSLQHPAVGWVYAIERRGRAREFSWHAQSEGYIQSSAACGVPPATASDRREELLKSWSGDLRASLYPEKQHIVPFAVARQVVGKGGSRSTASASNAIGNLTWLSRRQNGLDALSDRWAVMDRETDAENLQARGFLAKTVEGSSSSDVLELYEDLREIMSAESWRDNQTDALGLYSAFCDSRLFWLHSQMQGWLESPVSTEAGNWLGVSM
;
A
#
# COMPACT_ATOMS: atom_id res chain seq x y z
N MET A 1 22.42 31.47 -24.38
CA MET A 1 21.06 31.99 -24.08
C MET A 1 20.84 31.75 -22.60
N SER A 2 20.66 32.79 -21.77
CA SER A 2 20.25 32.56 -20.39
C SER A 2 18.84 31.97 -20.44
N LEU A 3 18.67 30.75 -19.95
CA LEU A 3 17.34 30.26 -19.63
C LEU A 3 16.84 31.18 -18.51
N ASP A 4 15.83 32.01 -18.78
CA ASP A 4 15.11 32.70 -17.72
C ASP A 4 14.31 31.62 -16.97
N ILE A 5 14.94 31.13 -15.91
CA ILE A 5 14.42 30.05 -15.06
C ILE A 5 13.41 30.67 -14.09
N GLU A 6 12.22 31.03 -14.61
CA GLU A 6 11.09 31.45 -13.78
C GLU A 6 10.16 30.28 -13.48
N PRO A 7 9.58 30.20 -12.25
CA PRO A 7 8.50 29.27 -11.96
C PRO A 7 7.34 29.47 -12.94
N SER A 8 7.00 28.41 -13.67
CA SER A 8 5.94 28.44 -14.67
C SER A 8 4.87 27.41 -14.35
N TRP A 9 3.73 27.46 -15.03
CA TRP A 9 2.71 26.43 -14.93
C TRP A 9 2.59 25.69 -16.24
N TRP A 10 2.54 24.37 -16.20
CA TRP A 10 2.34 23.52 -17.37
C TRP A 10 0.94 22.92 -17.36
N SER A 11 0.39 22.78 -18.57
CA SER A 11 -0.76 21.95 -18.87
C SER A 11 -0.34 20.53 -19.25
N TRP A 12 -1.31 19.61 -19.38
CA TRP A 12 -1.03 18.28 -19.92
C TRP A 12 -0.48 18.39 -21.36
N ALA A 13 -1.02 19.31 -22.18
CA ALA A 13 -0.50 19.59 -23.51
C ALA A 13 0.99 20.02 -23.48
N ASP A 14 1.41 20.79 -22.48
CA ASP A 14 2.82 21.19 -22.35
C ASP A 14 3.74 20.03 -21.99
N VAL A 15 3.27 19.11 -21.14
CA VAL A 15 3.97 17.86 -20.85
C VAL A 15 4.16 17.04 -22.13
N VAL A 16 3.13 16.97 -22.99
CA VAL A 16 3.20 16.29 -24.30
C VAL A 16 4.19 16.99 -25.24
N ARG A 17 4.07 18.31 -25.41
CA ARG A 17 4.96 19.13 -26.26
C ARG A 17 6.43 19.02 -25.91
N ARG A 18 6.73 18.85 -24.62
CA ARG A 18 8.10 18.80 -24.08
C ARG A 18 8.63 17.38 -23.90
N SER A 19 7.87 16.36 -24.29
CA SER A 19 8.23 14.96 -24.03
C SER A 19 9.54 14.51 -24.69
N ASP A 20 9.96 15.15 -25.77
CA ASP A 20 11.24 14.98 -26.48
C ASP A 20 12.43 15.70 -25.81
N GLN A 21 12.20 16.36 -24.68
CA GLN A 21 13.23 17.02 -23.89
C GLN A 21 13.29 16.45 -22.47
N LEU A 22 12.35 15.60 -22.06
CA LEU A 22 12.24 15.14 -20.67
C LEU A 22 12.96 13.81 -20.45
N GLY A 23 13.83 13.77 -19.46
CA GLY A 23 14.54 12.58 -19.00
C GLY A 23 14.28 12.23 -17.54
N VAL A 24 14.49 10.97 -17.17
CA VAL A 24 14.47 10.50 -15.78
C VAL A 24 15.91 10.21 -15.35
N PRO A 25 16.43 10.90 -14.32
CA PRO A 25 17.77 10.60 -13.80
C PRO A 25 17.93 9.16 -13.32
N ASN A 26 19.15 8.62 -13.42
CA ASN A 26 19.49 7.24 -13.01
C ASN A 26 19.22 6.95 -11.52
N PHE A 27 19.19 7.97 -10.67
CA PHE A 27 18.95 7.83 -9.22
C PHE A 27 17.47 7.70 -8.82
N GLN A 28 16.54 7.79 -9.78
CA GLN A 28 15.11 7.65 -9.49
C GLN A 28 14.64 6.21 -9.59
N ARG A 29 13.61 5.88 -8.79
CA ARG A 29 12.98 4.56 -8.81
C ARG A 29 12.17 4.31 -10.09
N GLY A 30 11.86 3.04 -10.36
CA GLY A 30 10.98 2.63 -11.46
C GLY A 30 9.54 3.16 -11.35
N ALA A 31 8.70 2.86 -12.35
CA ALA A 31 7.28 3.19 -12.32
C ALA A 31 6.57 2.39 -11.20
N VAL A 32 5.89 3.08 -10.27
CA VAL A 32 5.21 2.46 -9.11
C VAL A 32 3.73 2.82 -9.02
N TRP A 33 3.22 3.61 -9.97
CA TRP A 33 1.81 4.00 -9.98
C TRP A 33 0.92 2.90 -10.57
N SER A 34 -0.04 2.43 -9.77
CA SER A 34 -1.13 1.55 -10.22
C SER A 34 -2.16 2.29 -11.09
N ALA A 35 -3.03 1.53 -11.76
CA ALA A 35 -4.15 2.08 -12.55
C ALA A 35 -5.03 3.05 -11.72
N GLY A 36 -5.24 2.76 -10.43
CA GLY A 36 -5.99 3.64 -9.53
C GLY A 36 -5.37 5.03 -9.37
N ASN A 37 -4.05 5.13 -9.30
CA ASN A 37 -3.34 6.42 -9.22
C ASN A 37 -3.48 7.22 -10.53
N ARG A 38 -3.50 6.55 -11.68
CA ARG A 38 -3.71 7.18 -12.99
C ARG A 38 -5.12 7.76 -13.10
N THR A 39 -6.13 7.00 -12.72
CA THR A 39 -7.53 7.47 -12.70
C THR A 39 -7.70 8.65 -11.75
N ALA A 40 -7.13 8.59 -10.55
CA ALA A 40 -7.18 9.70 -9.60
C ALA A 40 -6.50 10.98 -10.13
N LEU A 41 -5.39 10.84 -10.89
CA LEU A 41 -4.75 11.97 -11.56
C LEU A 41 -5.67 12.59 -12.61
N LEU A 42 -6.28 11.79 -13.49
CA LEU A 42 -7.21 12.29 -14.50
C LEU A 42 -8.42 12.99 -13.87
N GLU A 43 -8.96 12.44 -12.78
CA GLU A 43 -10.04 13.09 -12.01
C GLU A 43 -9.59 14.40 -11.40
N SER A 44 -8.38 14.48 -10.85
CA SER A 44 -7.84 15.73 -10.29
C SER A 44 -7.68 16.81 -11.36
N VAL A 45 -7.22 16.42 -12.55
CA VAL A 45 -7.10 17.30 -13.71
C VAL A 45 -8.49 17.77 -14.19
N TYR A 46 -9.49 16.88 -14.21
CA TYR A 46 -10.88 17.19 -14.56
C TYR A 46 -11.56 18.13 -13.55
N GLU A 47 -11.38 17.88 -12.25
CA GLU A 47 -11.87 18.71 -11.15
C GLU A 47 -11.16 20.06 -11.06
N GLN A 48 -10.18 20.31 -11.94
CA GLN A 48 -9.39 21.54 -11.98
C GLN A 48 -8.55 21.76 -10.71
N SER A 49 -8.27 20.68 -9.97
CA SER A 49 -7.45 20.70 -8.76
C SER A 49 -5.95 20.83 -9.11
N PRO A 50 -5.14 21.49 -8.26
CA PRO A 50 -3.70 21.48 -8.40
C PRO A 50 -3.16 20.04 -8.40
N CYS A 51 -2.38 19.66 -9.42
CA CYS A 51 -1.90 18.29 -9.63
C CYS A 51 -0.42 18.12 -9.19
N GLY A 52 0.03 18.99 -8.27
CA GLY A 52 1.39 19.05 -7.74
C GLY A 52 2.36 19.83 -8.64
N SER A 53 3.66 19.69 -8.35
CA SER A 53 4.73 20.37 -9.08
C SER A 53 5.65 19.42 -9.87
N PHE A 54 6.27 19.88 -10.95
CA PHE A 54 7.44 19.25 -11.56
C PHE A 54 8.68 19.99 -11.08
N VAL A 55 9.74 19.26 -10.73
CA VAL A 55 11.04 19.87 -10.46
C VAL A 55 12.00 19.39 -11.54
N LEU A 56 12.51 20.32 -12.32
CA LEU A 56 13.39 20.06 -13.45
C LEU A 56 14.83 20.45 -13.13
N TRP A 57 15.77 19.76 -13.76
CA TRP A 57 17.19 20.04 -13.64
C TRP A 57 17.86 19.99 -15.00
N VAL A 58 18.77 20.92 -15.24
CA VAL A 58 19.63 20.95 -16.41
C VAL A 58 21.08 20.85 -15.89
N PRO A 59 21.90 19.90 -16.38
CA PRO A 59 23.28 19.79 -15.95
C PRO A 59 24.08 21.05 -16.36
N ASP A 60 25.13 21.37 -15.61
CA ASP A 60 26.07 22.43 -16.02
C ASP A 60 26.86 22.05 -17.29
N GLU A 61 27.37 23.07 -18.00
CA GLU A 61 28.09 22.91 -19.28
C GLU A 61 29.42 22.14 -19.17
N VAL A 62 29.85 21.77 -17.96
CA VAL A 62 31.15 21.10 -17.68
C VAL A 62 31.04 19.57 -17.77
N SER A 63 29.83 19.04 -17.83
CA SER A 63 29.53 17.60 -17.87
C SER A 63 29.83 16.94 -19.24
N GLU A 64 30.40 15.73 -19.22
CA GLU A 64 30.31 14.76 -20.33
C GLU A 64 28.82 14.61 -20.75
N ASP A 65 28.54 14.59 -22.06
CA ASP A 65 27.20 14.60 -22.72
C ASP A 65 25.99 14.77 -21.77
N PRO A 66 25.26 15.91 -21.78
CA PRO A 66 24.08 16.16 -20.93
C PRO A 66 22.99 15.09 -20.98
N ARG A 67 23.01 14.22 -22.00
CA ARG A 67 22.07 13.09 -22.18
C ARG A 67 22.46 11.83 -21.35
N SER A 68 23.66 11.79 -20.77
CA SER A 68 24.19 10.63 -20.03
C SER A 68 23.66 10.44 -18.60
N HIS A 69 22.94 11.44 -18.05
CA HIS A 69 22.52 11.46 -16.64
C HIS A 69 21.31 10.58 -16.29
N GLY A 70 20.76 9.87 -17.27
CA GLY A 70 19.54 9.10 -17.05
C GLY A 70 18.98 8.48 -18.32
N VAL A 71 17.73 8.06 -18.22
CA VAL A 71 16.97 7.50 -19.33
C VAL A 71 15.99 8.54 -19.85
N PRO A 72 16.02 8.87 -21.16
CA PRO A 72 14.96 9.67 -21.77
C PRO A 72 13.57 9.10 -21.43
N ILE A 73 12.59 9.96 -21.07
CA ILE A 73 11.19 9.50 -21.07
C ILE A 73 10.79 9.08 -22.49
N ARG A 74 11.36 9.79 -23.47
CA ARG A 74 11.34 9.48 -24.90
C ARG A 74 12.63 9.97 -25.55
N GLU A 75 12.91 9.49 -26.75
CA GLU A 75 14.05 9.95 -27.55
C GLU A 75 14.21 11.47 -27.50
N PHE A 76 15.39 11.91 -27.08
CA PHE A 76 15.70 13.32 -27.02
C PHE A 76 15.83 13.89 -28.43
N ALA A 77 15.18 15.01 -28.69
CA ALA A 77 15.43 15.77 -29.90
C ALA A 77 16.90 16.22 -29.95
N LEU A 78 17.57 16.04 -31.09
CA LEU A 78 19.01 16.31 -31.23
C LEU A 78 19.33 17.79 -31.03
N GLU A 79 18.41 18.65 -31.47
CA GLU A 79 18.49 20.11 -31.45
C GLU A 79 18.01 20.76 -30.15
N LYS A 80 17.49 19.98 -29.19
CA LYS A 80 16.97 20.50 -27.92
C LYS A 80 17.80 20.04 -26.73
N GLN A 81 17.89 20.90 -25.72
CA GLN A 81 18.60 20.60 -24.48
C GLN A 81 17.77 19.67 -23.59
N PRO A 82 18.35 18.57 -23.06
CA PRO A 82 17.63 17.68 -22.16
C PRO A 82 17.32 18.35 -20.81
N MET A 83 16.13 18.09 -20.30
CA MET A 83 15.62 18.50 -19.00
C MET A 83 15.33 17.25 -18.17
N TRP A 84 15.94 17.14 -17.00
CA TRP A 84 15.83 15.98 -16.14
C TRP A 84 14.79 16.18 -15.03
N LEU A 85 13.84 15.26 -14.92
CA LEU A 85 12.79 15.31 -13.89
C LEU A 85 13.32 14.84 -12.55
N VAL A 86 13.59 15.77 -11.64
CA VAL A 86 13.96 15.51 -10.23
C VAL A 86 12.73 15.18 -9.39
N ASP A 87 11.55 15.70 -9.73
CA ASP A 87 10.27 15.25 -9.17
C ASP A 87 9.16 15.25 -10.23
N GLY A 88 8.16 14.38 -10.04
CA GLY A 88 6.98 14.27 -10.90
C GLY A 88 7.12 13.30 -12.08
N GLN A 89 8.13 12.42 -12.03
CA GLN A 89 8.31 11.30 -12.96
C GLN A 89 7.03 10.48 -13.16
N GLN A 90 6.37 10.05 -12.08
CA GLN A 90 5.20 9.16 -12.15
C GLN A 90 3.99 9.84 -12.81
N ARG A 91 3.78 11.14 -12.51
CA ARG A 91 2.74 11.96 -13.14
C ARG A 91 3.01 12.14 -14.62
N THR A 92 4.25 12.47 -14.99
CA THR A 92 4.67 12.65 -16.38
C THR A 92 4.46 11.37 -17.18
N ARG A 93 4.92 10.22 -16.66
CA ARG A 93 4.72 8.91 -17.31
C ARG A 93 3.24 8.56 -17.46
N ALA A 94 2.44 8.73 -16.40
CA ALA A 94 1.01 8.44 -16.47
C ALA A 94 0.28 9.29 -17.52
N LEU A 95 0.58 10.59 -17.61
CA LEU A 95 -0.01 11.50 -18.60
C LEU A 95 0.40 11.14 -20.03
N LEU A 96 1.68 10.83 -20.25
CA LEU A 96 2.19 10.48 -21.58
C LEU A 96 1.71 9.10 -22.03
N ASP A 97 1.71 8.10 -21.15
CA ASP A 97 1.16 6.77 -21.43
C ASP A 97 -0.33 6.87 -21.77
N THR A 98 -1.09 7.63 -20.98
CA THR A 98 -2.53 7.84 -21.22
C THR A 98 -2.74 8.53 -22.56
N PHE A 99 -1.96 9.58 -22.86
CA PHE A 99 -2.05 10.29 -24.14
C PHE A 99 -1.71 9.37 -25.32
N GLN A 100 -0.64 8.56 -25.21
CA GLN A 100 -0.30 7.53 -26.21
C GLN A 100 -1.47 6.58 -26.44
N GLN A 101 -2.03 6.03 -25.36
CA GLN A 101 -3.17 5.12 -25.46
C GLN A 101 -4.36 5.79 -26.14
N ILE A 102 -4.67 7.05 -25.81
CA ILE A 102 -5.75 7.84 -26.44
C ILE A 102 -5.54 7.96 -27.96
N ILE A 103 -4.32 8.29 -28.42
CA ILE A 103 -4.05 8.47 -29.86
C ILE A 103 -3.82 7.15 -30.62
N ALA A 104 -3.43 6.10 -29.91
CA ALA A 104 -3.26 4.74 -30.43
C ALA A 104 -4.58 3.95 -30.48
N SER A 105 -5.62 4.43 -29.78
CA SER A 105 -6.99 3.85 -29.76
C SER A 105 -7.70 3.88 -31.14
N SER A 106 -6.98 4.11 -32.24
CA SER A 106 -7.52 4.28 -33.58
C SER A 106 -7.72 2.99 -34.37
N TYR A 107 -7.44 1.82 -33.78
CA TYR A 107 -7.51 0.55 -34.50
C TYR A 107 -8.38 -0.46 -33.76
N VAL A 108 -9.58 -0.70 -34.30
CA VAL A 108 -10.29 -1.96 -34.09
C VAL A 108 -10.45 -2.63 -35.45
N ALA A 109 -10.33 -3.95 -35.47
CA ALA A 109 -10.40 -4.78 -36.67
C ALA A 109 -11.48 -4.32 -37.65
N GLU A 110 -11.18 -4.38 -38.96
CA GLU A 110 -12.11 -4.04 -40.05
C GLU A 110 -12.39 -2.53 -40.25
N GLY A 111 -11.52 -1.63 -39.79
CA GLY A 111 -11.51 -0.22 -40.20
C GLY A 111 -12.54 0.68 -39.51
N MET A 112 -13.09 0.26 -38.36
CA MET A 112 -13.96 1.11 -37.56
C MET A 112 -13.18 1.85 -36.46
N VAL A 113 -13.46 3.14 -36.31
CA VAL A 113 -12.85 4.01 -35.29
C VAL A 113 -13.97 4.57 -34.42
N LEU A 114 -13.93 4.36 -33.10
CA LEU A 114 -14.90 4.98 -32.17
C LEU A 114 -14.66 6.48 -31.98
N THR A 115 -13.50 6.98 -32.40
CA THR A 115 -13.11 8.38 -32.34
C THR A 115 -13.02 8.95 -33.75
N ARG A 116 -13.45 10.19 -33.96
CA ARG A 116 -13.30 10.86 -35.25
C ARG A 116 -11.82 11.05 -35.60
N LEU A 117 -11.45 10.77 -36.85
CA LEU A 117 -10.06 10.91 -37.31
C LEU A 117 -9.52 12.34 -37.12
N ALA A 118 -10.34 13.35 -37.42
CA ALA A 118 -9.98 14.76 -37.20
C ALA A 118 -9.62 15.06 -35.73
N ASP A 119 -10.28 14.40 -34.76
CA ASP A 119 -9.98 14.61 -33.34
C ASP A 119 -8.64 13.95 -32.94
N LEU A 120 -8.34 12.79 -33.51
CA LEU A 120 -7.05 12.12 -33.31
C LEU A 120 -5.92 12.89 -33.98
N GLU A 121 -6.12 13.40 -35.19
CA GLU A 121 -5.15 14.24 -35.91
C GLU A 121 -4.88 15.55 -35.16
N ALA A 122 -5.93 16.21 -34.67
CA ALA A 122 -5.80 17.41 -33.85
C ALA A 122 -4.98 17.14 -32.58
N LEU A 123 -5.19 16.01 -31.90
CA LEU A 123 -4.38 15.63 -30.75
C LEU A 123 -2.93 15.29 -31.13
N ARG A 124 -2.72 14.50 -32.21
CA ARG A 124 -1.38 14.14 -32.70
C ARG A 124 -0.53 15.36 -33.07
N SER A 125 -1.16 16.43 -33.58
CA SER A 125 -0.46 17.67 -33.95
C SER A 125 0.16 18.45 -32.78
N ILE A 126 -0.16 18.09 -31.53
CA ILE A 126 0.22 18.86 -30.35
C ILE A 126 1.60 18.48 -29.81
N GLY A 127 2.05 17.24 -30.05
CA GLY A 127 3.33 16.74 -29.57
C GLY A 127 4.30 16.40 -30.71
N PRO A 128 5.56 16.07 -30.37
CA PRO A 128 6.47 15.42 -31.33
C PRO A 128 5.85 14.12 -31.85
N GLU A 129 6.27 13.67 -33.04
CA GLU A 129 5.81 12.39 -33.59
C GLU A 129 6.06 11.26 -32.59
N MET A 130 5.00 10.49 -32.30
CA MET A 130 5.06 9.44 -31.28
C MET A 130 5.18 8.10 -32.01
N PRO A 131 6.25 7.32 -31.80
CA PRO A 131 6.43 6.05 -32.50
C PRO A 131 5.29 5.10 -32.17
N ASP A 132 4.88 4.33 -33.18
CA ASP A 132 3.77 3.40 -33.06
C ASP A 132 4.10 2.28 -32.06
N HIS A 133 3.13 1.84 -31.27
CA HIS A 133 3.35 0.89 -30.16
C HIS A 133 3.87 -0.48 -30.61
N THR A 134 3.85 -0.77 -31.91
CA THR A 134 4.26 -2.05 -32.50
C THR A 134 5.78 -2.28 -32.55
N SER A 135 6.60 -1.25 -32.26
CA SER A 135 8.07 -1.32 -32.41
C SER A 135 8.90 -1.27 -31.12
N ARG A 136 8.29 -1.34 -29.93
CA ARG A 136 9.08 -1.43 -28.68
C ARG A 136 9.73 -2.81 -28.52
N GLY A 137 11.06 -2.82 -28.54
CA GLY A 137 11.88 -3.99 -28.23
C GLY A 137 11.60 -4.54 -26.82
N SER A 138 11.66 -5.85 -26.70
CA SER A 138 11.22 -6.74 -25.63
C SER A 138 11.88 -6.59 -24.24
N ASN A 139 12.48 -5.44 -23.90
CA ASN A 139 13.32 -5.32 -22.69
C ASN A 139 12.72 -4.52 -21.53
N ASP A 140 11.54 -3.91 -21.69
CA ASP A 140 10.73 -3.44 -20.56
C ASP A 140 9.62 -4.48 -20.30
N GLU A 141 9.86 -5.40 -19.36
CA GLU A 141 8.85 -6.31 -18.80
C GLU A 141 7.80 -5.50 -18.03
N ILE A 142 6.94 -4.79 -18.76
CA ILE A 142 5.61 -4.43 -18.29
C ILE A 142 4.77 -5.70 -18.42
N SER A 143 4.29 -6.22 -17.30
CA SER A 143 3.39 -7.36 -17.19
C SER A 143 2.41 -7.44 -18.37
N VAL A 144 2.50 -8.54 -19.12
CA VAL A 144 1.82 -8.84 -20.39
C VAL A 144 0.31 -9.13 -20.19
N GLU A 145 -0.41 -8.34 -19.38
CA GLU A 145 -1.80 -8.67 -19.00
C GLU A 145 -2.85 -7.55 -19.16
N GLU A 146 -2.59 -6.43 -19.83
CA GLU A 146 -3.68 -5.49 -20.18
C GLU A 146 -3.98 -5.46 -21.69
N PRO A 147 -5.15 -5.97 -22.13
CA PRO A 147 -5.58 -5.86 -23.53
C PRO A 147 -5.73 -4.39 -23.96
N THR A 148 -5.77 -4.16 -25.28
CA THR A 148 -5.92 -2.88 -25.97
C THR A 148 -7.28 -2.20 -25.65
N GLY A 149 -7.43 -1.67 -24.44
CA GLY A 149 -8.61 -0.93 -24.02
C GLY A 149 -8.56 0.55 -24.41
N ILE A 150 -9.72 1.12 -24.74
CA ILE A 150 -9.93 2.53 -25.07
C ILE A 150 -10.27 3.31 -23.80
N TRP A 151 -9.75 4.52 -23.67
CA TRP A 151 -10.14 5.44 -22.60
C TRP A 151 -11.49 6.08 -22.90
N LEU A 152 -12.45 5.81 -22.02
CA LEU A 152 -13.80 6.35 -22.05
C LEU A 152 -14.02 7.20 -20.80
N ALA A 153 -14.68 8.34 -20.97
CA ALA A 153 -15.29 9.06 -19.86
C ALA A 153 -16.73 8.56 -19.73
N VAL A 154 -17.06 8.02 -18.57
CA VAL A 154 -18.45 7.88 -18.16
C VAL A 154 -18.86 9.28 -17.73
N LEU A 155 -19.74 9.93 -18.50
CA LEU A 155 -20.15 11.28 -18.15
C LEU A 155 -20.67 11.25 -16.70
N PRO A 156 -20.06 12.06 -15.80
CA PRO A 156 -20.31 11.97 -14.36
C PRO A 156 -21.80 12.03 -14.13
N ALA A 157 -22.32 11.03 -13.40
CA ALA A 157 -23.73 10.76 -13.18
C ALA A 157 -24.53 12.06 -13.22
N LEU A 158 -25.24 12.16 -14.33
CA LEU A 158 -26.15 13.17 -14.81
C LEU A 158 -27.17 13.62 -13.75
N ARG A 159 -26.75 14.16 -12.61
CA ARG A 159 -27.66 14.70 -11.59
C ARG A 159 -28.56 15.79 -12.18
N GLU A 160 -28.14 16.46 -13.24
CA GLU A 160 -28.99 17.44 -13.96
C GLU A 160 -29.95 16.81 -14.97
N PHE A 161 -29.57 15.77 -15.74
CA PHE A 161 -30.51 15.09 -16.65
C PHE A 161 -31.46 14.11 -15.91
N ASP A 162 -30.99 13.45 -14.85
CA ASP A 162 -31.78 12.50 -14.04
C ASP A 162 -32.73 13.20 -13.06
N LYS A 163 -32.67 14.54 -12.92
CA LYS A 163 -33.55 15.32 -12.04
C LYS A 163 -35.03 15.13 -12.37
N GLU A 164 -35.36 15.03 -13.66
CA GLU A 164 -36.75 14.86 -14.12
C GLU A 164 -37.07 13.41 -14.51
N ARG A 165 -36.11 12.64 -15.05
CA ARG A 165 -36.26 11.23 -15.43
C ARG A 165 -34.97 10.43 -15.21
N PRO A 166 -34.85 9.66 -14.11
CA PRO A 166 -33.62 8.95 -13.76
C PRO A 166 -33.46 7.69 -14.62
N TYR A 167 -32.88 7.83 -15.81
CA TYR A 167 -32.69 6.72 -16.73
C TYR A 167 -31.28 6.13 -16.58
N PHE A 168 -30.23 6.95 -16.71
CA PHE A 168 -28.86 6.46 -16.60
C PHE A 168 -28.50 6.05 -15.18
N GLY A 169 -28.98 6.74 -14.15
CA GLY A 169 -28.79 6.32 -12.75
C GLY A 169 -29.46 4.98 -12.38
N ARG A 170 -30.48 4.53 -13.14
CA ARG A 170 -31.16 3.23 -12.93
C ARG A 170 -30.54 2.07 -13.71
N HIS A 171 -29.92 2.35 -14.86
CA HIS A 171 -29.41 1.33 -15.79
C HIS A 171 -27.88 1.29 -15.92
N SER A 172 -27.18 2.30 -15.40
CA SER A 172 -25.75 2.21 -15.16
C SER A 172 -25.49 1.39 -13.88
N GLU A 173 -24.37 0.67 -13.81
CA GLU A 173 -23.81 0.12 -12.56
C GLU A 173 -23.50 1.20 -11.48
N ALA A 174 -23.96 2.44 -11.68
CA ALA A 174 -23.55 3.68 -11.03
C ALA A 174 -24.34 4.08 -9.78
N GLN A 175 -25.17 3.20 -9.19
CA GLN A 175 -25.68 3.46 -7.85
C GLN A 175 -24.56 3.54 -6.79
N ASN A 176 -23.30 3.20 -7.15
CA ASN A 176 -22.13 3.20 -6.27
C ASN A 176 -20.89 3.95 -6.81
N ILE A 177 -21.06 5.05 -7.56
CA ILE A 177 -19.92 5.88 -7.99
C ILE A 177 -19.28 6.58 -6.76
N ARG A 178 -18.21 5.96 -6.24
CA ARG A 178 -17.19 6.56 -5.36
C ARG A 178 -16.15 7.29 -6.22
N ARG A 179 -15.37 8.23 -5.66
CA ARG A 179 -14.15 8.78 -6.31
C ARG A 179 -13.35 7.64 -6.97
N GLY A 180 -12.92 7.82 -8.23
CA GLY A 180 -12.28 6.80 -9.05
C GLY A 180 -13.19 6.17 -10.13
N SER A 181 -14.26 6.83 -10.56
CA SER A 181 -15.24 6.27 -11.50
C SER A 181 -15.46 7.00 -12.83
N VAL A 182 -14.96 8.24 -13.00
CA VAL A 182 -15.29 9.06 -14.18
C VAL A 182 -14.58 8.54 -15.42
N PHE A 183 -13.32 8.12 -15.27
CA PHE A 183 -12.52 7.58 -16.36
C PHE A 183 -12.42 6.06 -16.25
N ARG A 184 -12.62 5.39 -17.38
CA ARG A 184 -12.57 3.93 -17.52
C ARG A 184 -11.73 3.58 -18.73
N ARG A 185 -10.89 2.56 -18.59
CA ARG A 185 -10.24 1.91 -19.72
C ARG A 185 -11.02 0.62 -19.98
N LEU A 186 -11.74 0.56 -21.10
CA LEU A 186 -12.58 -0.58 -21.44
C LEU A 186 -12.18 -1.16 -22.80
N THR A 187 -12.19 -2.48 -22.90
CA THR A 187 -12.11 -3.16 -24.19
C THR A 187 -13.51 -3.15 -24.80
N PRO A 188 -13.71 -2.56 -26.00
CA PRO A 188 -14.99 -2.67 -26.69
C PRO A 188 -15.18 -4.14 -27.11
N LEU A 189 -15.98 -4.90 -26.35
CA LEU A 189 -16.21 -6.33 -26.59
C LEU A 189 -17.50 -6.58 -27.37
N ALA A 190 -17.47 -7.61 -28.20
CA ALA A 190 -18.67 -8.25 -28.77
C ALA A 190 -19.33 -9.18 -27.74
N ARG A 191 -20.62 -9.46 -27.93
CA ARG A 191 -21.40 -10.31 -27.02
C ARG A 191 -20.93 -11.78 -27.07
N THR A 192 -20.24 -12.18 -26.02
CA THR A 192 -20.26 -13.47 -25.29
C THR A 192 -18.85 -13.92 -24.87
N ARG A 193 -18.73 -14.43 -23.65
CA ARG A 193 -17.53 -15.08 -23.12
C ARG A 193 -17.85 -16.56 -22.91
N ILE A 194 -17.05 -17.44 -23.48
CA ILE A 194 -17.15 -18.88 -23.22
C ILE A 194 -16.54 -19.12 -21.83
N ASP A 195 -17.35 -19.62 -20.89
CA ASP A 195 -16.87 -19.94 -19.55
C ASP A 195 -15.98 -21.20 -19.55
N SER A 196 -15.37 -21.52 -18.40
CA SER A 196 -14.48 -22.68 -18.25
C SER A 196 -15.17 -24.04 -18.50
N LYS A 197 -16.49 -24.06 -18.71
CA LYS A 197 -17.28 -25.24 -19.08
C LYS A 197 -17.67 -25.26 -20.56
N GLY A 198 -17.13 -24.36 -21.37
CA GLY A 198 -17.46 -24.26 -22.79
C GLY A 198 -18.81 -23.59 -23.07
N GLN A 199 -19.47 -23.00 -22.06
CA GLN A 199 -20.78 -22.36 -22.26
C GLN A 199 -20.62 -20.88 -22.57
N SER A 200 -21.26 -20.44 -23.66
CA SER A 200 -21.31 -19.04 -24.06
C SER A 200 -22.20 -18.25 -23.09
N ARG A 201 -21.61 -17.33 -22.33
CA ARG A 201 -22.32 -16.40 -21.45
C ARG A 201 -22.29 -14.99 -22.02
N PRO A 202 -23.42 -14.26 -22.06
CA PRO A 202 -23.41 -12.84 -22.42
C PRO A 202 -22.58 -12.05 -21.40
N VAL A 203 -21.63 -11.25 -21.88
CA VAL A 203 -20.93 -10.27 -21.05
C VAL A 203 -21.85 -9.05 -20.91
N PRO A 204 -22.04 -8.49 -19.71
CA PRO A 204 -22.82 -7.27 -19.54
C PRO A 204 -22.25 -6.12 -20.40
N PRO A 205 -23.10 -5.20 -20.90
CA PRO A 205 -22.63 -4.05 -21.68
C PRO A 205 -21.64 -3.20 -20.90
N SER A 206 -20.77 -2.46 -21.60
CA SER A 206 -20.06 -1.34 -20.98
C SER A 206 -21.07 -0.34 -20.42
N PRO A 207 -20.72 0.48 -19.41
CA PRO A 207 -21.63 1.50 -18.90
C PRO A 207 -22.16 2.38 -20.04
N LEU A 208 -23.49 2.46 -20.15
CA LEU A 208 -24.19 3.33 -21.09
C LEU A 208 -23.79 4.79 -20.86
N GLY A 209 -23.87 5.61 -21.91
CA GLY A 209 -23.56 7.03 -21.79
C GLY A 209 -22.06 7.37 -21.72
N SER A 210 -21.20 6.48 -22.22
CA SER A 210 -19.75 6.71 -22.25
C SER A 210 -19.30 7.34 -23.57
N ILE A 211 -18.33 8.26 -23.49
CA ILE A 211 -17.75 8.97 -24.64
C ILE A 211 -16.23 8.75 -24.66
N PRO A 212 -15.62 8.48 -25.83
CA PRO A 212 -14.17 8.43 -25.95
C PRO A 212 -13.52 9.69 -25.44
N LEU A 213 -12.51 9.53 -24.57
CA LEU A 213 -11.81 10.66 -23.97
C LEU A 213 -11.15 11.54 -25.05
N ALA A 214 -10.69 10.95 -26.15
CA ALA A 214 -10.17 11.68 -27.32
C ALA A 214 -11.18 12.71 -27.87
N ALA A 215 -12.45 12.32 -28.01
CA ALA A 215 -13.52 13.19 -28.50
C ALA A 215 -13.84 14.33 -27.52
N LEU A 216 -13.48 14.21 -26.25
CA LEU A 216 -13.68 15.24 -25.23
C LEU A 216 -12.47 16.19 -25.08
N LEU A 217 -11.25 15.67 -25.27
CA LEU A 217 -10.01 16.46 -25.14
C LEU A 217 -9.67 17.24 -26.41
N SER A 218 -10.09 16.75 -27.58
CA SER A 218 -9.68 17.33 -28.86
C SER A 218 -10.12 18.78 -29.02
N PRO A 219 -9.23 19.68 -29.48
CA PRO A 219 -9.60 21.05 -29.87
C PRO A 219 -10.66 21.11 -30.97
N SER A 220 -10.71 20.10 -31.84
CA SER A 220 -11.67 19.97 -32.93
C SER A 220 -12.95 19.24 -32.52
N SER A 221 -13.14 18.87 -31.25
CA SER A 221 -14.29 18.08 -30.80
C SER A 221 -15.64 18.57 -31.37
N VAL A 222 -16.46 17.65 -31.86
CA VAL A 222 -17.85 17.91 -32.32
C VAL A 222 -18.74 18.51 -31.23
N LEU A 223 -18.36 18.37 -29.95
CA LEU A 223 -19.07 18.93 -28.80
C LEU A 223 -18.67 20.38 -28.52
N SER A 224 -17.63 20.90 -29.18
CA SER A 224 -17.23 22.31 -29.13
C SER A 224 -18.15 23.19 -30.00
N PRO A 225 -18.25 24.51 -29.73
CA PRO A 225 -18.98 25.43 -30.61
C PRO A 225 -18.40 25.42 -32.03
N GLY A 226 -19.24 25.19 -33.03
CA GLY A 226 -18.85 25.17 -34.44
C GLY A 226 -19.90 24.54 -35.35
N ASP A 227 -19.65 24.55 -36.65
CA ASP A 227 -20.60 24.04 -37.66
C ASP A 227 -20.82 22.53 -37.52
N GLU A 228 -19.82 21.78 -37.07
CA GLU A 228 -19.90 20.34 -36.84
C GLU A 228 -20.92 20.00 -35.75
N LYS A 229 -20.96 20.79 -34.68
CA LYS A 229 -21.96 20.68 -33.61
C LYS A 229 -23.37 20.87 -34.14
N ILE A 230 -23.57 21.89 -34.99
CA ILE A 230 -24.86 22.21 -35.60
C ILE A 230 -25.31 21.10 -36.56
N ARG A 231 -24.37 20.56 -37.36
CA ARG A 231 -24.61 19.44 -38.28
C ARG A 231 -25.00 18.18 -37.51
N ALA A 232 -24.25 17.81 -36.47
CA ALA A 232 -24.54 16.64 -35.62
C ALA A 232 -25.89 16.77 -34.92
N LEU A 233 -26.19 17.92 -34.32
CA LEU A 233 -27.47 18.20 -33.67
C LEU A 233 -28.64 18.12 -34.66
N SER A 234 -28.48 18.67 -35.86
CA SER A 234 -29.51 18.61 -36.91
C SER A 234 -29.75 17.18 -37.38
N ALA A 235 -28.68 16.38 -37.48
CA ALA A 235 -28.76 14.97 -37.86
C ALA A 235 -29.45 14.13 -36.76
N LEU A 236 -29.09 14.33 -35.49
CA LEU A 236 -29.73 13.66 -34.35
C LEU A 236 -31.23 14.02 -34.22
N ARG A 237 -31.59 15.30 -34.36
CA ARG A 237 -33.01 15.73 -34.27
C ARG A 237 -33.88 15.17 -35.40
N ARG A 238 -33.30 14.98 -36.59
CA ARG A 238 -34.02 14.38 -37.73
C ARG A 238 -34.09 12.86 -37.63
N PHE A 239 -33.04 12.23 -37.07
CA PHE A 239 -32.81 10.79 -36.96
C PHE A 239 -33.52 9.98 -38.05
N SER A 240 -33.08 10.19 -39.29
CA SER A 240 -33.63 9.64 -40.53
C SER A 240 -32.54 8.93 -41.34
N VAL A 241 -32.92 8.16 -42.37
CA VAL A 241 -31.97 7.45 -43.23
C VAL A 241 -30.90 8.40 -43.82
N ASP A 242 -31.30 9.60 -44.25
CA ASP A 242 -30.39 10.59 -44.84
C ASP A 242 -29.40 11.19 -43.83
N SER A 243 -29.69 11.10 -42.52
CA SER A 243 -28.80 11.61 -41.47
C SER A 243 -27.75 10.60 -40.99
N LEU A 244 -27.92 9.31 -41.28
CA LEU A 244 -27.02 8.25 -40.77
C LEU A 244 -25.55 8.44 -41.20
N PRO A 245 -25.24 8.78 -42.47
CA PRO A 245 -23.85 9.01 -42.88
C PRO A 245 -23.19 10.17 -42.12
N VAL A 246 -23.95 11.24 -41.84
CA VAL A 246 -23.48 12.40 -41.07
C VAL A 246 -23.20 11.99 -39.62
N LEU A 247 -24.04 11.13 -39.04
CA LEU A 247 -23.85 10.63 -37.69
C LEU A 247 -22.67 9.65 -37.60
N ASP A 248 -22.44 8.80 -38.60
CA ASP A 248 -21.27 7.91 -38.66
C ASP A 248 -19.96 8.72 -38.78
N GLU A 249 -19.98 9.84 -39.51
CA GLU A 249 -18.84 10.77 -39.64
C GLU A 249 -18.56 11.52 -38.32
N LEU A 250 -19.60 12.11 -37.73
CA LEU A 250 -19.44 13.09 -36.64
C LEU A 250 -19.53 12.46 -35.24
N LEU A 251 -20.27 11.37 -35.08
CA LEU A 251 -20.51 10.67 -33.82
C LEU A 251 -20.30 9.15 -33.95
N PRO A 252 -19.11 8.69 -34.35
CA PRO A 252 -18.86 7.26 -34.55
C PRO A 252 -18.99 6.43 -33.26
N TRP A 253 -18.86 7.04 -32.09
CA TRP A 253 -19.11 6.43 -30.78
C TRP A 253 -20.59 6.38 -30.37
N GLY A 254 -21.45 7.10 -31.08
CA GLY A 254 -22.87 7.25 -30.73
C GLY A 254 -23.64 5.93 -30.57
N PRO A 255 -23.44 4.91 -31.44
CA PRO A 255 -24.04 3.59 -31.23
C PRO A 255 -23.64 2.94 -29.90
N HIS A 256 -22.40 3.13 -29.44
CA HIS A 256 -21.96 2.67 -28.12
C HIS A 256 -22.61 3.43 -26.98
N PHE A 257 -22.77 4.75 -27.13
CA PHE A 257 -23.48 5.57 -26.16
C PHE A 257 -24.94 5.09 -25.97
N VAL A 258 -25.60 4.72 -27.07
CA VAL A 258 -27.00 4.27 -27.10
C VAL A 258 -27.16 2.80 -26.70
N THR A 259 -26.21 1.92 -26.97
CA THR A 259 -26.41 0.47 -26.78
C THR A 259 -25.51 -0.16 -25.71
N GLY A 260 -24.45 0.52 -25.28
CA GLY A 260 -23.41 -0.02 -24.38
C GLY A 260 -22.47 -1.01 -25.05
N HIS A 261 -22.58 -1.19 -26.37
CA HIS A 261 -21.81 -2.13 -27.16
C HIS A 261 -21.18 -1.42 -28.35
N ALA A 262 -19.96 -1.83 -28.72
CA ALA A 262 -19.29 -1.32 -29.92
C ALA A 262 -19.49 -2.25 -31.14
N PHE A 263 -19.86 -3.52 -30.90
CA PHE A 263 -20.02 -4.56 -31.92
C PHE A 263 -21.37 -5.27 -31.78
N ASP A 264 -21.94 -5.67 -32.91
CA ASP A 264 -23.12 -6.53 -32.96
C ASP A 264 -22.74 -7.99 -32.71
N GLY A 265 -23.65 -8.75 -32.11
CA GLY A 265 -23.45 -10.11 -31.62
C GLY A 265 -24.39 -11.13 -32.25
N GLY A 266 -24.48 -11.16 -33.57
CA GLY A 266 -25.22 -12.22 -34.29
C GLY A 266 -24.62 -13.60 -34.02
N VAL A 267 -25.40 -14.50 -33.44
CA VAL A 267 -25.01 -15.88 -33.07
C VAL A 267 -24.97 -16.78 -34.31
N GLU A 268 -24.01 -16.57 -35.20
CA GLU A 268 -23.61 -17.56 -36.19
C GLU A 268 -22.15 -17.96 -35.92
N ALA A 269 -21.94 -19.22 -35.53
CA ALA A 269 -20.61 -19.76 -35.27
C ALA A 269 -19.71 -19.58 -36.51
N GLY A 270 -18.70 -18.71 -36.39
CA GLY A 270 -17.72 -18.44 -37.44
C GLY A 270 -17.78 -17.07 -38.11
N LYS A 271 -18.71 -16.18 -37.74
CA LYS A 271 -18.77 -14.80 -38.26
C LYS A 271 -18.01 -13.83 -37.36
N SER A 272 -17.19 -12.95 -37.94
CA SER A 272 -16.51 -11.88 -37.19
C SER A 272 -17.55 -10.88 -36.65
N SER A 273 -17.30 -10.36 -35.45
CA SER A 273 -18.17 -9.36 -34.83
C SER A 273 -18.17 -8.07 -35.66
N SER A 274 -19.31 -7.71 -36.23
CA SER A 274 -19.43 -6.50 -37.05
C SER A 274 -19.59 -5.26 -36.17
N PRO A 275 -18.92 -4.14 -36.48
CA PRO A 275 -19.04 -2.93 -35.68
C PRO A 275 -20.43 -2.28 -35.79
N LEU A 276 -21.01 -1.81 -34.68
CA LEU A 276 -22.34 -1.18 -34.67
C LEU A 276 -22.33 0.21 -35.34
N ARG A 277 -23.20 0.39 -36.33
CA ARG A 277 -23.40 1.64 -37.07
C ARG A 277 -24.67 2.35 -36.62
N TRP A 278 -24.80 3.61 -37.03
CA TRP A 278 -26.05 4.36 -36.81
C TRP A 278 -27.27 3.72 -37.50
N ALA A 279 -27.06 2.99 -38.60
CA ALA A 279 -28.10 2.21 -39.27
C ALA A 279 -28.68 1.10 -38.36
N ASP A 280 -27.85 0.46 -37.54
CA ASP A 280 -28.28 -0.60 -36.61
C ASP A 280 -29.16 -0.02 -35.51
N VAL A 281 -28.75 1.13 -34.95
CA VAL A 281 -29.56 1.88 -33.97
C VAL A 281 -30.87 2.35 -34.61
N PHE A 282 -30.83 2.84 -35.85
CA PHE A 282 -32.02 3.31 -36.58
C PHE A 282 -33.01 2.19 -36.91
N SER A 283 -32.53 0.96 -37.13
CA SER A 283 -33.41 -0.21 -37.30
C SER A 283 -34.26 -0.48 -36.05
N ARG A 284 -33.77 -0.07 -34.88
CA ARG A 284 -34.39 -0.20 -33.56
C ARG A 284 -35.03 1.09 -33.06
N ARG A 285 -35.16 2.11 -33.92
CA ARG A 285 -35.69 3.46 -33.56
C ARG A 285 -37.08 3.45 -32.95
N ASP A 286 -37.87 2.43 -33.23
CA ASP A 286 -39.23 2.31 -32.69
C ASP A 286 -39.23 1.72 -31.27
N GLU A 287 -38.11 1.20 -30.76
CA GLU A 287 -37.97 0.82 -29.35
C GLU A 287 -37.95 2.07 -28.47
N TRP A 288 -38.80 2.09 -27.43
CA TRP A 288 -38.91 3.24 -26.52
C TRP A 288 -37.55 3.62 -25.91
N LEU A 289 -36.75 2.61 -25.57
CA LEU A 289 -35.43 2.74 -24.96
C LEU A 289 -34.45 3.48 -25.88
N VAL A 290 -34.46 3.11 -27.16
CA VAL A 290 -33.59 3.73 -28.17
C VAL A 290 -33.99 5.19 -28.37
N ARG A 291 -35.28 5.49 -28.48
CA ARG A 291 -35.76 6.89 -28.62
C ARG A 291 -35.31 7.76 -27.45
N GLU A 292 -35.51 7.29 -26.22
CA GLU A 292 -35.09 8.02 -25.02
C GLU A 292 -33.58 8.29 -25.01
N MET A 293 -32.77 7.30 -25.40
CA MET A 293 -31.31 7.46 -25.44
C MET A 293 -30.84 8.38 -26.57
N ILE A 294 -31.54 8.42 -27.71
CA ILE A 294 -31.29 9.40 -28.78
C ILE A 294 -31.63 10.80 -28.30
N ASP A 295 -32.76 10.98 -27.60
CA ASP A 295 -33.15 12.27 -27.03
C ASP A 295 -32.12 12.77 -26.00
N LEU A 296 -31.62 11.86 -25.15
CA LEU A 296 -30.58 12.16 -24.17
C LEU A 296 -29.24 12.55 -24.83
N LEU A 297 -28.83 11.80 -25.86
CA LEU A 297 -27.64 12.15 -26.66
C LEU A 297 -27.82 13.50 -27.38
N THR A 298 -29.02 13.77 -27.89
CA THR A 298 -29.37 15.06 -28.50
C THR A 298 -29.25 16.20 -27.49
N GLY A 299 -29.71 15.97 -26.26
CA GLY A 299 -29.62 16.93 -25.16
C GLY A 299 -28.18 17.34 -24.82
N LEU A 300 -27.18 16.48 -25.04
CA LEU A 300 -25.77 16.83 -24.83
C LEU A 300 -25.33 18.02 -25.70
N PHE A 301 -26.01 18.30 -26.80
CA PHE A 301 -25.66 19.43 -27.67
C PHE A 301 -26.26 20.76 -27.23
N GLU A 302 -27.13 20.76 -26.21
CA GLU A 302 -27.73 21.99 -25.69
C GLU A 302 -26.69 22.91 -25.01
N PRO A 303 -26.92 24.24 -24.96
CA PRO A 303 -25.92 25.20 -24.47
C PRO A 303 -25.45 24.99 -23.03
N GLU A 304 -26.31 24.45 -22.17
CA GLU A 304 -26.02 24.21 -20.74
C GLU A 304 -24.83 23.24 -20.52
N TRP A 305 -24.64 22.28 -21.41
CA TRP A 305 -23.55 21.28 -21.35
C TRP A 305 -22.21 21.79 -21.82
N LEU A 306 -22.18 22.96 -22.47
CA LEU A 306 -20.95 23.55 -22.98
C LEU A 306 -19.89 23.72 -21.88
N SER A 307 -20.31 24.10 -20.67
CA SER A 307 -19.41 24.28 -19.54
C SER A 307 -18.73 22.98 -19.09
N VAL A 308 -19.42 21.84 -19.22
CA VAL A 308 -18.91 20.51 -18.88
C VAL A 308 -17.88 20.06 -19.93
N PHE A 309 -18.17 20.21 -21.22
CA PHE A 309 -17.20 19.85 -22.27
C PHE A 309 -15.99 20.78 -22.29
N MET A 310 -16.18 22.07 -21.99
CA MET A 310 -15.07 23.00 -21.80
C MET A 310 -14.20 22.60 -20.60
N ARG A 311 -14.76 21.97 -19.57
CA ARG A 311 -13.98 21.42 -18.45
C ARG A 311 -13.13 20.23 -18.87
N PHE A 312 -13.68 19.29 -19.65
CA PHE A 312 -12.88 18.20 -20.23
C PHE A 312 -11.77 18.72 -21.13
N ARG A 313 -12.07 19.67 -22.04
CA ARG A 313 -11.03 20.32 -22.86
C ARG A 313 -9.97 21.02 -22.01
N GLY A 314 -10.41 21.67 -20.93
CA GLY A 314 -9.56 22.30 -19.92
C GLY A 314 -8.69 21.33 -19.13
N MET A 315 -8.92 20.01 -19.21
CA MET A 315 -7.97 19.01 -18.70
C MET A 315 -6.66 19.04 -19.49
N PHE A 316 -6.79 19.17 -20.81
CA PHE A 316 -5.64 19.09 -21.69
C PHE A 316 -4.87 20.40 -21.76
N THR A 317 -5.59 21.53 -21.83
CA THR A 317 -4.99 22.86 -21.99
C THR A 317 -4.88 23.67 -20.70
N GLY A 318 -5.45 23.20 -19.60
CA GLY A 318 -5.41 23.91 -18.33
C GLY A 318 -4.07 23.78 -17.63
N ASN A 319 -3.56 24.88 -17.12
CA ASN A 319 -2.33 24.94 -16.34
C ASN A 319 -2.56 24.32 -14.94
N ARG A 320 -2.06 23.11 -14.71
CA ARG A 320 -2.33 22.33 -13.47
C ARG A 320 -1.09 21.94 -12.70
N PHE A 321 0.07 22.01 -13.33
CA PHE A 321 1.32 21.57 -12.75
C PHE A 321 2.24 22.78 -12.57
N ALA A 322 2.59 23.09 -11.32
CA ALA A 322 3.62 24.09 -11.08
C ALA A 322 4.97 23.52 -11.53
N VAL A 323 5.83 24.31 -12.16
CA VAL A 323 7.13 23.86 -12.64
C VAL A 323 8.20 24.71 -12.01
N GLY A 324 8.97 24.06 -11.14
CA GLY A 324 10.19 24.60 -10.56
C GLY A 324 11.40 24.03 -11.26
N TRP A 325 12.51 24.74 -11.15
CA TRP A 325 13.78 24.36 -11.73
C TRP A 325 14.87 24.45 -10.68
N LEU A 326 15.77 23.47 -10.68
CA LEU A 326 17.03 23.59 -9.99
C LEU A 326 17.98 24.48 -10.81
N PRO A 327 18.84 25.27 -10.14
CA PRO A 327 19.93 25.94 -10.82
C PRO A 327 20.80 24.93 -11.60
N PRO A 328 21.36 25.31 -12.76
CA PRO A 328 22.35 24.50 -13.43
C PRO A 328 23.46 24.12 -12.46
N SER A 329 23.65 22.82 -12.27
CA SER A 329 24.50 22.26 -11.22
C SER A 329 24.86 20.81 -11.54
N ASN A 330 25.84 20.25 -10.82
CA ASN A 330 26.22 18.85 -10.95
C ASN A 330 25.14 17.89 -10.40
N VAL A 331 25.26 16.60 -10.75
CA VAL A 331 24.29 15.55 -10.39
C VAL A 331 24.12 15.39 -8.88
N SER A 332 25.15 15.65 -8.07
CA SER A 332 25.08 15.50 -6.61
C SER A 332 24.10 16.49 -5.99
N VAL A 333 24.02 17.72 -6.49
CA VAL A 333 23.04 18.72 -6.03
C VAL A 333 21.62 18.31 -6.40
N ALA A 334 21.44 17.71 -7.59
CA ALA A 334 20.15 17.17 -8.01
C ALA A 334 19.72 15.96 -7.17
N ILE A 335 20.66 15.10 -6.77
CA ILE A 335 20.41 13.98 -5.83
C ILE A 335 20.02 14.53 -4.46
N ASP A 336 20.74 15.51 -3.93
CA ASP A 336 20.41 16.13 -2.65
C ASP A 336 19.03 16.80 -2.69
N ALA A 337 18.71 17.49 -3.78
CA ALA A 337 17.38 18.04 -4.00
C ALA A 337 16.32 16.93 -4.10
N TYR A 338 16.57 15.84 -4.83
CA TYR A 338 15.69 14.68 -4.90
C TYR A 338 15.47 14.04 -3.52
N VAL A 339 16.53 13.86 -2.72
CA VAL A 339 16.44 13.31 -1.37
C VAL A 339 15.67 14.26 -0.47
N ARG A 340 15.93 15.57 -0.54
CA ARG A 340 15.18 16.59 0.23
C ARG A 340 13.73 16.67 -0.21
N ILE A 341 13.43 16.63 -1.51
CA ILE A 341 12.09 16.65 -2.07
C ILE A 341 11.36 15.34 -1.79
N ASN A 342 11.99 14.17 -1.79
CA ASN A 342 11.31 12.94 -1.38
C ASN A 342 11.19 12.84 0.15
N ARG A 343 12.05 13.52 0.91
CA ARG A 343 11.86 13.76 2.34
C ARG A 343 10.80 14.82 2.63
N ALA A 344 10.54 15.78 1.73
CA ALA A 344 9.64 16.93 1.94
C ALA A 344 8.35 16.93 1.10
N GLY A 345 8.26 16.11 0.06
CA GLY A 345 7.17 15.97 -0.92
C GLY A 345 6.08 15.03 -0.41
N ILE A 346 5.71 15.26 0.84
CA ILE A 346 4.74 14.47 1.58
C ILE A 346 3.36 15.03 1.21
N ARG A 347 2.50 14.22 0.57
CA ARG A 347 1.06 14.42 0.69
C ARG A 347 0.80 14.49 2.20
N VAL A 348 0.34 15.64 2.71
CA VAL A 348 0.16 15.84 4.16
C VAL A 348 -0.55 14.61 4.70
N ARG A 349 0.18 13.82 5.48
CA ARG A 349 -0.31 12.52 5.93
C ARG A 349 -1.57 12.76 6.77
N ALA A 350 -2.43 11.76 6.88
CA ALA A 350 -3.62 11.92 7.69
C ALA A 350 -3.26 12.32 9.13
N GLU A 351 -2.13 11.83 9.63
CA GLU A 351 -1.56 12.09 10.96
C GLU A 351 -1.07 13.53 11.11
N GLU A 352 -0.47 14.10 10.06
CA GLU A 352 -0.03 15.50 10.04
C GLU A 352 -1.22 16.47 9.95
N ARG A 353 -2.26 16.11 9.17
CA ARG A 353 -3.53 16.87 9.16
C ARG A 353 -4.24 16.76 10.50
N ALA A 354 -4.23 15.58 11.12
CA ALA A 354 -4.80 15.37 12.44
C ALA A 354 -4.07 16.21 13.47
N LEU A 355 -2.73 16.25 13.45
CA LEU A 355 -1.93 17.10 14.31
C LEU A 355 -2.35 18.56 14.16
N ALA A 356 -2.44 19.07 12.93
CA ALA A 356 -2.82 20.47 12.66
C ALA A 356 -4.25 20.83 13.09
N VAL A 357 -5.19 19.88 13.07
CA VAL A 357 -6.58 20.11 13.50
C VAL A 357 -6.70 20.00 15.01
N LEU A 358 -6.17 18.94 15.61
CA LEU A 358 -6.23 18.69 17.05
C LEU A 358 -5.42 19.73 17.84
N SER A 359 -4.31 20.23 17.29
CA SER A 359 -3.50 21.27 17.94
C SER A 359 -4.21 22.63 18.05
N ARG A 360 -5.28 22.88 17.28
CA ARG A 360 -6.11 24.09 17.42
C ARG A 360 -6.87 24.10 18.74
N ALA A 361 -7.38 22.94 19.14
CA ALA A 361 -8.08 22.76 20.40
C ALA A 361 -7.10 22.49 21.56
N ARG A 362 -5.96 21.83 21.31
CA ARG A 362 -4.93 21.58 22.31
C ARG A 362 -3.53 21.98 21.81
N PRO A 363 -3.09 23.24 22.05
CA PRO A 363 -1.80 23.73 21.57
C PRO A 363 -0.58 22.93 22.05
N ASN A 364 -0.65 22.31 23.23
CA ASN A 364 0.45 21.54 23.85
C ASN A 364 0.47 20.06 23.43
N LEU A 365 -0.20 19.68 22.34
CA LEU A 365 -0.32 18.27 21.92
C LEU A 365 1.04 17.61 21.62
N LEU A 366 2.02 18.39 21.14
CA LEU A 366 3.37 17.89 20.90
C LEU A 366 4.13 17.60 22.20
N ASP A 367 3.77 18.23 23.32
CA ASP A 367 4.35 17.92 24.63
C ASP A 367 3.85 16.55 25.12
N ASP A 368 2.59 16.21 24.83
CA ASP A 368 2.04 14.88 25.13
C ASP A 368 2.74 13.78 24.31
N LEU A 369 3.02 14.04 23.03
CA LEU A 369 3.80 13.14 22.18
C LEU A 369 5.25 13.03 22.69
N ALA A 370 5.89 14.15 23.03
CA ALA A 370 7.25 14.15 23.57
C ALA A 370 7.34 13.32 24.86
N LYS A 371 6.34 13.45 25.74
CA LYS A 371 6.22 12.64 26.94
C LYS A 371 6.05 11.16 26.63
N PHE A 372 5.16 10.81 25.69
CA PHE A 372 5.01 9.42 25.23
C PHE A 372 6.33 8.83 24.74
N SER A 373 7.05 9.57 23.89
CA SER A 373 8.34 9.12 23.35
C SER A 373 9.40 8.99 24.43
N LYS A 374 9.44 9.92 25.40
CA LYS A 374 10.32 9.83 26.57
C LYS A 374 10.02 8.59 27.42
N ASP A 375 8.74 8.33 27.70
CA ASP A 375 8.30 7.19 28.50
C ASP A 375 8.57 5.85 27.78
N ARG A 376 8.43 5.82 26.44
CA ARG A 376 8.71 4.64 25.59
C ARG A 376 10.22 4.37 25.46
N ASP A 377 11.00 5.42 25.21
CA ASP A 377 12.43 5.29 24.86
C ASP A 377 13.36 5.32 26.09
N GLY A 378 12.82 5.57 27.30
CA GLY A 378 13.58 5.54 28.54
C GLY A 378 14.33 6.84 28.87
N GLY A 379 13.83 8.00 28.43
CA GLY A 379 14.29 9.30 28.95
C GLY A 379 15.01 10.23 27.97
N GLU A 380 15.18 9.89 26.69
CA GLU A 380 15.80 10.80 25.71
C GLU A 380 14.97 12.08 25.54
N GLU A 381 15.60 13.24 25.76
CA GLU A 381 14.99 14.54 25.50
C GLU A 381 15.35 15.02 24.10
N HIS A 382 14.34 15.41 23.33
CA HIS A 382 14.53 15.97 22.00
C HIS A 382 14.77 17.49 22.10
N PRO A 383 15.79 18.02 21.41
CA PRO A 383 16.18 19.42 21.54
C PRO A 383 15.11 20.40 21.01
N ASP A 384 14.27 19.95 20.07
CA ASP A 384 13.13 20.71 19.55
C ASP A 384 12.02 19.81 18.97
N GLN A 385 10.88 20.42 18.65
CA GLN A 385 9.70 19.73 18.07
C GLN A 385 9.98 19.11 16.70
N ARG A 386 10.89 19.69 15.91
CA ARG A 386 11.24 19.16 14.58
C ARG A 386 12.08 17.89 14.70
N ALA A 387 13.00 17.86 15.65
CA ALA A 387 13.79 16.70 16.00
C ALA A 387 12.89 15.56 16.51
N LEU A 388 11.92 15.88 17.39
CA LEU A 388 10.90 14.94 17.84
C LEU A 388 10.13 14.32 16.66
N LEU A 389 9.53 15.15 15.80
CA LEU A 389 8.74 14.66 14.66
C LEU A 389 9.59 13.87 13.67
N THR A 390 10.82 14.30 13.39
CA THR A 390 11.73 13.56 12.50
C THR A 390 12.03 12.19 13.08
N HIS A 391 12.42 12.14 14.35
CA HIS A 391 12.79 10.91 15.05
C HIS A 391 11.60 9.93 15.20
N ASP A 392 10.42 10.42 15.57
CA ASP A 392 9.25 9.58 15.74
C ASP A 392 8.53 9.22 14.44
N SER A 393 8.72 9.98 13.36
CA SER A 393 8.10 9.66 12.06
C SER A 393 8.66 8.39 11.42
N GLU A 394 9.89 8.00 11.80
CA GLU A 394 10.57 6.80 11.31
C GLU A 394 10.22 5.55 12.14
N LYS A 395 9.61 5.72 13.32
CA LYS A 395 9.26 4.62 14.23
C LYS A 395 7.85 4.07 13.96
N GLN A 396 7.72 2.74 13.97
CA GLN A 396 6.41 2.08 13.78
C GLN A 396 5.43 2.37 14.93
N MET A 397 5.91 2.39 16.18
CA MET A 397 5.15 2.85 17.36
C MET A 397 5.42 4.33 17.68
N GLY A 398 5.68 5.15 16.65
CA GLY A 398 6.00 6.57 16.77
C GLY A 398 4.82 7.49 16.48
N PHE A 399 5.13 8.65 15.91
CA PHE A 399 4.19 9.73 15.61
C PHE A 399 2.97 9.22 14.84
N GLY A 400 3.20 8.38 13.82
CA GLY A 400 2.14 7.90 12.94
C GLY A 400 1.05 7.12 13.69
N LEU A 401 1.46 6.10 14.44
CA LEU A 401 0.51 5.29 15.22
C LEU A 401 -0.09 6.08 16.39
N TRP A 402 0.71 6.90 17.08
CA TRP A 402 0.20 7.72 18.18
C TRP A 402 -0.90 8.67 17.71
N MET A 403 -0.68 9.39 16.61
CA MET A 403 -1.69 10.28 16.03
C MET A 403 -2.93 9.52 15.50
N ALA A 404 -2.73 8.36 14.88
CA ALA A 404 -3.84 7.54 14.40
C ALA A 404 -4.73 7.06 15.57
N THR A 405 -4.12 6.58 16.64
CA THR A 405 -4.84 6.14 17.86
C THR A 405 -5.51 7.32 18.57
N LEU A 406 -4.84 8.45 18.72
CA LEU A 406 -5.43 9.66 19.30
C LEU A 406 -6.68 10.07 18.52
N THR A 407 -6.56 10.18 17.20
CA THR A 407 -7.67 10.56 16.32
C THR A 407 -8.81 9.53 16.41
N ARG A 408 -8.47 8.24 16.50
CA ARG A 408 -9.44 7.15 16.70
C ARG A 408 -10.19 7.29 18.03
N TYR A 409 -9.50 7.52 19.13
CA TYR A 409 -10.11 7.69 20.45
C TYR A 409 -10.98 8.94 20.52
N THR A 410 -10.56 10.06 19.92
CA THR A 410 -11.40 11.26 19.79
C THR A 410 -12.65 10.96 18.96
N ALA A 411 -12.54 10.16 17.89
CA ALA A 411 -13.69 9.79 17.07
C ALA A 411 -14.67 8.87 17.83
N LEU A 412 -14.16 7.87 18.56
CA LEU A 412 -14.98 7.00 19.40
C LEU A 412 -15.71 7.79 20.50
N ALA A 413 -15.03 8.80 21.06
CA ALA A 413 -15.63 9.65 22.07
C ALA A 413 -16.76 10.56 21.57
N LEU A 414 -16.70 11.02 20.31
CA LEU A 414 -17.72 11.92 19.76
C LEU A 414 -18.85 11.21 19.02
N LEU A 415 -18.52 10.10 18.38
CA LEU A 415 -19.39 9.43 17.41
C LEU A 415 -19.82 8.03 17.88
N GLY A 416 -19.23 7.52 18.95
CA GLY A 416 -19.55 6.19 19.48
C GLY A 416 -19.39 5.09 18.42
N ASP A 417 -20.39 4.23 18.35
CA ASP A 417 -20.43 3.12 17.39
C ASP A 417 -20.51 3.55 15.91
N TYR A 418 -20.88 4.80 15.60
CA TYR A 418 -20.98 5.28 14.23
C TYR A 418 -19.61 5.30 13.53
N CYS A 419 -18.54 5.65 14.26
CA CYS A 419 -17.20 5.68 13.68
C CYS A 419 -16.54 4.30 13.65
N ARG A 420 -17.17 3.24 14.20
CA ARG A 420 -16.52 1.92 14.35
C ARG A 420 -15.98 1.36 13.03
N LYS A 421 -16.67 1.62 11.91
CA LYS A 421 -16.32 1.15 10.56
C LYS A 421 -15.20 1.97 9.89
N TRP A 422 -14.67 3.00 10.54
CA TRP A 422 -13.63 3.87 9.99
C TRP A 422 -12.22 3.32 10.26
N LEU A 423 -11.95 2.07 9.87
CA LEU A 423 -10.63 1.43 10.13
C LEU A 423 -9.67 1.56 8.94
N GLY A 424 -10.21 1.70 7.72
CA GLY A 424 -9.42 1.89 6.50
C GLY A 424 -9.19 3.36 6.11
N THR A 425 -9.81 4.30 6.81
CA THR A 425 -9.68 5.75 6.55
C THR A 425 -9.55 6.48 7.88
N SER A 426 -8.55 7.36 8.01
CA SER A 426 -8.41 8.17 9.22
C SER A 426 -9.67 9.00 9.48
N PRO A 427 -10.17 9.08 10.73
CA PRO A 427 -11.35 9.90 11.03
C PRO A 427 -11.21 11.36 10.60
N ILE A 428 -9.98 11.87 10.53
CA ILE A 428 -9.71 13.24 10.07
C ILE A 428 -10.15 13.52 8.63
N ASP A 429 -10.28 12.47 7.82
CA ASP A 429 -10.76 12.55 6.44
C ASP A 429 -12.30 12.62 6.34
N LYS A 430 -13.01 12.56 7.48
CA LYS A 430 -14.46 12.64 7.54
C LYS A 430 -14.89 14.02 7.99
N GLU A 431 -15.64 14.72 7.15
CA GLU A 431 -16.23 16.03 7.49
C GLU A 431 -17.03 15.97 8.79
N THR A 432 -17.76 14.87 9.02
CA THR A 432 -18.51 14.62 10.25
C THR A 432 -17.64 14.66 11.50
N PHE A 433 -16.39 14.21 11.45
CA PHE A 433 -15.48 14.23 12.60
C PHE A 433 -15.09 15.67 12.97
N VAL A 434 -14.58 16.43 12.00
CA VAL A 434 -14.16 17.84 12.21
C VAL A 434 -15.37 18.68 12.66
N TYR A 435 -16.52 18.50 12.02
CA TYR A 435 -17.77 19.16 12.37
C TYR A 435 -18.20 18.90 13.82
N ARG A 436 -18.06 17.66 14.31
CA ARG A 436 -18.41 17.32 15.69
C ARG A 436 -17.40 17.85 16.69
N LEU A 437 -16.11 17.82 16.37
CA LEU A 437 -15.06 18.35 17.23
C LEU A 437 -15.24 19.86 17.47
N ASP A 438 -15.55 20.63 16.42
CA ASP A 438 -15.75 22.09 16.51
C ASP A 438 -16.99 22.49 17.33
N ARG A 439 -17.90 21.54 17.63
CA ARG A 439 -19.13 21.78 18.38
C ARG A 439 -19.07 21.27 19.82
N VAL A 440 -17.96 20.69 20.26
CA VAL A 440 -17.78 20.28 21.66
C VAL A 440 -17.93 21.51 22.56
N GLY A 441 -18.73 21.37 23.62
CA GLY A 441 -18.97 22.42 24.61
C GLY A 441 -20.45 22.75 24.84
N PRO A 442 -20.72 23.82 25.62
CA PRO A 442 -22.04 24.07 26.21
C PRO A 442 -23.13 24.46 25.20
N ARG A 443 -22.76 24.75 23.95
CA ARG A 443 -23.68 25.17 22.88
C ARG A 443 -24.21 24.01 22.03
N GLU A 444 -23.72 22.78 22.25
CA GLU A 444 -24.24 21.61 21.55
C GLU A 444 -25.61 21.18 22.11
N SER A 445 -26.48 20.74 21.21
CA SER A 445 -27.80 20.19 21.54
C SER A 445 -27.72 18.85 22.28
N GLU A 446 -28.70 18.54 23.13
CA GLU A 446 -28.81 17.24 23.81
C GLU A 446 -28.82 16.06 22.81
N THR A 447 -29.48 16.22 21.66
CA THR A 447 -29.46 15.23 20.58
C THR A 447 -28.05 15.07 19.98
N GLY A 448 -27.27 16.14 19.92
CA GLY A 448 -25.87 16.10 19.48
C GLY A 448 -24.95 15.42 20.49
N LYS A 449 -25.19 15.63 21.79
CA LYS A 449 -24.45 15.00 22.90
C LYS A 449 -24.81 13.53 23.11
N ALA A 450 -25.94 13.06 22.59
CA ALA A 450 -26.41 11.68 22.77
C ALA A 450 -25.47 10.60 22.22
N THR A 451 -24.54 10.95 21.32
CA THR A 451 -23.52 10.03 20.80
C THR A 451 -22.16 10.17 21.50
N TRP A 452 -22.02 11.12 22.41
CA TRP A 452 -20.76 11.36 23.11
C TRP A 452 -20.56 10.30 24.20
N ALA A 453 -19.33 9.79 24.33
CA ALA A 453 -18.95 8.89 25.41
C ALA A 453 -19.19 9.52 26.78
N LYS A 454 -19.07 10.85 26.87
CA LYS A 454 -19.40 11.66 28.04
C LYS A 454 -20.19 12.91 27.61
N PRO A 455 -21.37 13.18 28.20
CA PRO A 455 -22.20 14.31 27.81
C PRO A 455 -21.70 15.67 28.35
N ASP A 456 -20.76 15.65 29.29
CA ASP A 456 -20.23 16.78 30.05
C ASP A 456 -18.91 17.34 29.50
N TYR A 457 -18.50 17.00 28.27
CA TYR A 457 -17.38 17.70 27.63
C TYR A 457 -17.73 19.18 27.39
N ASP A 458 -17.10 20.05 28.17
CA ASP A 458 -17.32 21.50 28.13
C ASP A 458 -16.38 22.23 27.16
N ASP A 459 -15.24 21.61 26.81
CA ASP A 459 -14.22 22.15 25.90
C ASP A 459 -13.58 21.02 25.07
N PRO A 460 -13.42 21.15 23.73
CA PRO A 460 -12.65 20.19 22.93
C PRO A 460 -11.22 19.94 23.45
N ALA A 461 -10.59 20.88 24.15
CA ALA A 461 -9.26 20.69 24.74
C ALA A 461 -9.24 19.57 25.80
N GLU A 462 -10.30 19.47 26.61
CA GLU A 462 -10.46 18.45 27.65
C GLU A 462 -10.60 17.05 27.03
N LEU A 463 -11.44 16.94 26.01
CA LEU A 463 -11.62 15.70 25.25
C LEU A 463 -10.30 15.21 24.65
N ILE A 464 -9.54 16.10 24.00
CA ILE A 464 -8.26 15.74 23.38
C ILE A 464 -7.23 15.36 24.45
N GLN A 465 -7.23 16.05 25.60
CA GLN A 465 -6.36 15.71 26.73
C GLN A 465 -6.62 14.29 27.24
N GLU A 466 -7.88 13.94 27.45
CA GLU A 466 -8.27 12.61 27.90
C GLU A 466 -7.88 11.55 26.87
N ALA A 467 -8.17 11.80 25.59
CA ALA A 467 -7.84 10.89 24.50
C ALA A 467 -6.32 10.70 24.35
N ALA A 468 -5.51 11.76 24.49
CA ALA A 468 -4.05 11.68 24.46
C ALA A 468 -3.49 10.88 25.64
N ALA A 469 -4.01 11.09 26.85
CA ALA A 469 -3.61 10.32 28.03
C ALA A 469 -3.91 8.81 27.87
N LYS A 470 -5.12 8.47 27.37
CA LYS A 470 -5.50 7.08 27.07
C LYS A 470 -4.64 6.49 25.95
N THR A 471 -4.37 7.26 24.90
CA THR A 471 -3.54 6.83 23.77
C THR A 471 -2.15 6.45 24.23
N SER A 472 -1.47 7.32 24.98
CA SER A 472 -0.13 7.05 25.48
C SER A 472 -0.11 5.84 26.42
N ALA A 473 -1.07 5.72 27.35
CA ALA A 473 -1.15 4.57 28.25
C ALA A 473 -1.37 3.24 27.52
N ALA A 474 -2.27 3.22 26.53
CA ALA A 474 -2.57 2.02 25.73
C ALA A 474 -1.37 1.59 24.87
N LEU A 475 -0.72 2.54 24.19
CA LEU A 475 0.42 2.25 23.33
C LEU A 475 1.67 1.83 24.12
N LEU A 476 1.92 2.41 25.30
CA LEU A 476 2.99 1.96 26.19
C LEU A 476 2.75 0.53 26.70
N LEU A 477 1.51 0.19 27.06
CA LEU A 477 1.15 -1.16 27.46
C LEU A 477 1.40 -2.17 26.33
N LEU A 478 0.92 -1.86 25.11
CA LEU A 478 1.16 -2.70 23.94
C LEU A 478 2.64 -2.81 23.61
N ASP A 479 3.40 -1.71 23.77
CA ASP A 479 4.83 -1.71 23.51
C ASP A 479 5.59 -2.66 24.44
N ARG A 480 5.23 -2.65 25.73
CA ARG A 480 5.75 -3.59 26.72
C ARG A 480 5.35 -5.02 26.42
N ALA A 481 4.08 -5.28 26.11
CA ALA A 481 3.64 -6.64 25.77
C ALA A 481 4.40 -7.20 24.56
N LEU A 482 4.55 -6.41 23.50
CA LEU A 482 5.28 -6.82 22.30
C LEU A 482 6.79 -6.98 22.52
N SER A 483 7.40 -6.19 23.41
CA SER A 483 8.85 -6.24 23.66
C SER A 483 9.25 -7.29 24.70
N GLU A 484 8.52 -7.37 25.81
CA GLU A 484 8.79 -8.27 26.93
C GLU A 484 8.30 -9.69 26.63
N HIS A 485 7.11 -9.86 26.04
CA HIS A 485 6.56 -11.20 25.75
C HIS A 485 6.83 -11.70 24.35
N LEU A 486 6.84 -10.83 23.34
CA LEU A 486 7.04 -11.22 21.93
C LEU A 486 8.42 -10.87 21.37
N GLY A 487 9.32 -10.29 22.19
CA GLY A 487 10.69 -10.01 21.80
C GLY A 487 10.86 -8.92 20.72
N PHE A 488 9.82 -8.23 20.28
CA PHE A 488 9.88 -7.23 19.23
C PHE A 488 10.42 -5.87 19.70
N ASP A 489 11.16 -5.19 18.82
CA ASP A 489 11.63 -3.80 19.03
C ASP A 489 10.77 -2.79 18.24
N HIS A 490 10.42 -1.67 18.88
CA HIS A 490 9.52 -0.64 18.36
C HIS A 490 10.03 0.09 17.08
N ARG A 491 11.31 -0.10 16.71
CA ARG A 491 11.93 0.58 15.56
C ARG A 491 12.00 -0.28 14.29
N MET A 492 11.88 -1.61 14.34
CA MET A 492 12.24 -2.44 13.17
C MET A 492 11.41 -3.68 12.89
N ALA A 493 10.93 -4.38 13.92
CA ALA A 493 10.44 -5.75 13.76
C ALA A 493 8.94 -5.89 14.02
N ARG A 494 8.18 -4.79 14.19
CA ARG A 494 6.80 -4.89 14.64
C ARG A 494 5.83 -5.13 13.47
N PRO A 495 4.70 -5.80 13.75
CA PRO A 495 3.64 -6.07 12.78
C PRO A 495 3.04 -4.78 12.24
N ALA A 496 2.33 -4.89 11.11
CA ALA A 496 1.52 -3.79 10.61
C ALA A 496 0.58 -3.27 11.72
N PRO A 497 0.43 -1.94 11.90
CA PRO A 497 -0.42 -1.37 12.96
C PRO A 497 -1.86 -1.90 12.98
N ARG A 498 -2.35 -2.36 11.82
CA ARG A 498 -3.66 -3.00 11.65
C ARG A 498 -3.90 -4.15 12.63
N PHE A 499 -2.88 -4.95 12.94
CA PHE A 499 -2.99 -6.06 13.89
C PHE A 499 -3.15 -5.62 15.34
N LEU A 500 -2.78 -4.38 15.66
CA LEU A 500 -2.92 -3.80 17.00
C LEU A 500 -4.27 -3.14 17.21
N LEU A 501 -4.95 -2.75 16.12
CA LEU A 501 -6.20 -1.98 16.16
C LEU A 501 -7.29 -2.60 17.04
N PRO A 502 -7.54 -3.93 17.07
CA PRO A 502 -8.59 -4.48 17.93
C PRO A 502 -8.35 -4.25 19.41
N LEU A 503 -7.11 -4.38 19.87
CA LEU A 503 -6.74 -4.10 21.27
C LEU A 503 -6.68 -2.60 21.56
N ILE A 504 -6.20 -1.80 20.61
CA ILE A 504 -6.25 -0.33 20.71
C ILE A 504 -7.69 0.13 20.90
N ASP A 505 -8.61 -0.26 20.01
CA ASP A 505 -10.03 0.07 20.11
C ASP A 505 -10.63 -0.43 21.43
N LEU A 506 -10.29 -1.64 21.89
CA LEU A 506 -10.75 -2.16 23.17
C LEU A 506 -10.28 -1.30 24.36
N PHE A 507 -9.01 -0.92 24.37
CA PHE A 507 -8.39 -0.14 25.45
C PHE A 507 -8.92 1.29 25.56
N TYR A 508 -9.59 1.81 24.53
CA TYR A 508 -10.33 3.07 24.61
C TYR A 508 -11.32 3.11 25.79
N ARG A 509 -11.97 1.98 26.12
CA ARG A 509 -12.96 1.88 27.20
C ARG A 509 -12.35 1.90 28.60
N ILE A 510 -11.02 1.98 28.71
CA ILE A 510 -10.31 1.84 29.98
C ILE A 510 -9.72 3.20 30.36
N PRO A 511 -9.97 3.68 31.60
CA PRO A 511 -9.32 4.89 32.09
C PRO A 511 -7.78 4.77 32.03
N ALA A 512 -7.10 5.87 31.67
CA ALA A 512 -5.64 5.89 31.51
C ALA A 512 -4.89 5.47 32.79
N THR A 513 -5.43 5.80 33.97
CA THR A 513 -4.88 5.38 35.27
C THR A 513 -4.93 3.86 35.46
N HIS A 514 -5.99 3.21 35.00
CA HIS A 514 -6.14 1.76 35.07
C HIS A 514 -5.27 1.06 34.02
N LEU A 515 -5.15 1.61 32.81
CA LEU A 515 -4.18 1.12 31.81
C LEU A 515 -2.75 1.15 32.35
N LYS A 516 -2.37 2.21 33.06
CA LYS A 516 -1.04 2.29 33.70
C LYS A 516 -0.85 1.18 34.73
N ARG A 517 -1.84 0.93 35.60
CA ARG A 517 -1.81 -0.20 36.54
C ARG A 517 -1.67 -1.54 35.83
N LEU A 518 -2.46 -1.77 34.77
CA LEU A 518 -2.40 -3.01 33.98
C LEU A 518 -1.06 -3.20 33.27
N SER A 519 -0.37 -2.11 32.90
CA SER A 519 0.98 -2.19 32.33
C SER A 519 2.02 -2.67 33.34
N GLU A 520 1.74 -2.63 34.64
CA GLU A 520 2.62 -3.14 35.70
C GLU A 520 2.27 -4.61 36.08
N ASP A 521 1.16 -5.15 35.57
CA ASP A 521 0.72 -6.53 35.78
C ASP A 521 1.32 -7.45 34.71
N CYS A 522 2.37 -8.19 35.09
CA CYS A 522 3.06 -9.13 34.19
C CYS A 522 2.12 -10.20 33.60
N SER A 523 1.14 -10.67 34.37
CA SER A 523 0.20 -11.70 33.91
C SER A 523 -0.81 -11.14 32.91
N PHE A 524 -1.20 -9.88 33.07
CA PHE A 524 -2.00 -9.18 32.06
C PHE A 524 -1.20 -8.95 30.77
N LEU A 525 0.04 -8.48 30.89
CA LEU A 525 0.93 -8.29 29.74
C LEU A 525 1.15 -9.61 28.99
N GLU A 526 1.29 -10.73 29.69
CA GLU A 526 1.45 -12.06 29.11
C GLU A 526 0.20 -12.47 28.33
N ALA A 527 -0.99 -12.25 28.89
CA ALA A 527 -2.25 -12.51 28.20
C ALA A 527 -2.43 -11.64 26.95
N VAL A 528 -2.10 -10.35 27.03
CA VAL A 528 -2.10 -9.44 25.87
C VAL A 528 -1.07 -9.88 24.82
N GLY A 529 0.12 -10.28 25.26
CA GLY A 529 1.17 -10.84 24.41
C GLY A 529 0.69 -12.07 23.65
N GLN A 530 -0.02 -12.99 24.31
CA GLN A 530 -0.57 -14.18 23.68
C GLN A 530 -1.66 -13.86 22.64
N LEU A 531 -2.57 -12.92 22.94
CA LEU A 531 -3.58 -12.48 21.97
C LEU A 531 -2.95 -11.84 20.72
N LEU A 532 -1.92 -11.01 20.92
CA LEU A 532 -1.14 -10.42 19.84
C LEU A 532 -0.40 -11.50 19.04
N HIS A 533 0.15 -12.51 19.73
CA HIS A 533 0.86 -13.61 19.10
C HIS A 533 -0.03 -14.32 18.08
N TRP A 534 -1.24 -14.72 18.48
CA TRP A 534 -2.22 -15.30 17.56
C TRP A 534 -2.61 -14.31 16.47
N THR A 535 -3.02 -13.10 16.82
CA THR A 535 -3.50 -12.09 15.86
C THR A 535 -2.48 -11.81 14.75
N MET A 536 -1.19 -11.76 15.09
CA MET A 536 -0.09 -11.45 14.16
C MET A 536 0.38 -12.64 13.32
N LEU A 537 0.19 -13.87 13.81
CA LEU A 537 0.48 -15.09 13.05
C LEU A 537 -0.69 -15.51 12.16
N GLY A 538 -1.89 -14.99 12.41
CA GLY A 538 -3.07 -15.28 11.63
C GLY A 538 -2.97 -14.95 10.15
N PRO A 539 -3.85 -15.54 9.31
CA PRO A 539 -4.03 -15.08 7.94
C PRO A 539 -4.38 -13.58 7.92
N TYR A 540 -4.13 -12.94 6.77
CA TYR A 540 -4.47 -11.54 6.56
C TYR A 540 -5.91 -11.23 7.00
N ILE A 541 -6.05 -10.43 8.06
CA ILE A 541 -7.34 -9.94 8.57
C ILE A 541 -7.74 -8.74 7.72
N ASP A 542 -8.73 -8.94 6.85
CA ASP A 542 -9.20 -7.91 5.94
C ASP A 542 -10.02 -6.83 6.68
N GLN A 543 -10.72 -5.97 5.94
CA GLN A 543 -11.51 -4.89 6.54
C GLN A 543 -12.79 -5.41 7.23
N PRO A 544 -13.63 -6.22 6.57
CA PRO A 544 -14.75 -6.91 7.21
C PRO A 544 -14.37 -7.69 8.48
N ASP A 545 -13.29 -8.48 8.43
CA ASP A 545 -12.86 -9.31 9.55
C ASP A 545 -12.45 -8.46 10.75
N LEU A 546 -11.72 -7.37 10.49
CA LEU A 546 -11.31 -6.42 11.53
C LEU A 546 -12.51 -5.70 12.15
N GLU A 547 -13.50 -5.31 11.33
CA GLU A 547 -14.75 -4.71 11.82
C GLU A 547 -15.52 -5.69 12.70
N GLN A 548 -15.62 -6.96 12.27
CA GLN A 548 -16.27 -8.00 13.06
C GLN A 548 -15.54 -8.22 14.38
N LEU A 549 -14.22 -8.32 14.36
CA LEU A 549 -13.42 -8.51 15.57
C LEU A 549 -13.62 -7.36 16.56
N ILE A 550 -13.61 -6.11 16.09
CA ILE A 550 -13.88 -4.92 16.92
C ILE A 550 -15.30 -4.97 17.51
N VAL A 551 -16.31 -5.26 16.70
CA VAL A 551 -17.70 -5.38 17.18
C VAL A 551 -17.82 -6.42 18.29
N GLU A 552 -17.22 -7.59 18.09
CA GLU A 552 -17.26 -8.70 19.04
C GLU A 552 -16.52 -8.36 20.34
N VAL A 553 -15.30 -7.81 20.29
CA VAL A 553 -14.54 -7.49 21.52
C VAL A 553 -15.24 -6.42 22.36
N HIS A 554 -15.88 -5.44 21.71
CA HIS A 554 -16.68 -4.43 22.42
C HIS A 554 -18.02 -4.99 22.95
N GLY A 555 -18.48 -6.14 22.45
CA GLY A 555 -19.79 -6.70 22.76
C GLY A 555 -20.94 -5.85 22.21
N ILE A 556 -20.76 -5.28 21.01
CA ILE A 556 -21.74 -4.41 20.38
C ILE A 556 -22.84 -5.24 19.72
N ASP A 557 -24.09 -4.96 20.06
CA ASP A 557 -25.25 -5.48 19.36
C ASP A 557 -25.40 -4.76 18.01
N GLU A 558 -25.13 -5.48 16.92
CA GLU A 558 -25.19 -4.94 15.58
C GLU A 558 -26.59 -4.54 15.13
N GLU A 559 -27.63 -5.26 15.54
CA GLU A 559 -29.01 -4.94 15.15
C GLU A 559 -29.42 -3.62 15.78
N ARG A 560 -29.18 -3.49 17.09
CA ARG A 560 -29.45 -2.25 17.82
C ARG A 560 -28.65 -1.07 17.29
N ALA A 561 -27.37 -1.27 16.99
CA ALA A 561 -26.50 -0.21 16.50
C ALA A 561 -26.81 0.25 15.07
N ARG A 562 -27.47 -0.58 14.25
CA ARG A 562 -27.98 -0.16 12.92
C ARG A 562 -29.17 0.79 13.05
N GLU A 563 -30.01 0.60 14.08
CA GLU A 563 -31.20 1.41 14.32
C GLU A 563 -30.87 2.72 15.02
N ARG A 564 -29.95 2.69 16.00
CA ARG A 564 -29.59 3.86 16.79
C ARG A 564 -28.14 3.80 17.24
N ALA A 565 -27.37 4.80 16.81
CA ALA A 565 -26.00 4.99 17.27
C ALA A 565 -25.96 5.15 18.79
N ALA A 566 -25.04 4.43 19.43
CA ALA A 566 -24.82 4.43 20.87
C ALA A 566 -23.38 4.88 21.21
N PRO A 567 -23.21 5.62 22.32
CA PRO A 567 -21.89 5.97 22.80
C PRO A 567 -21.11 4.72 23.21
N ILE A 568 -19.82 4.69 22.89
CA ILE A 568 -18.90 3.69 23.43
C ILE A 568 -18.25 4.34 24.66
N GLY A 569 -18.86 4.18 25.82
CA GLY A 569 -18.34 4.74 27.07
C GLY A 569 -17.29 3.85 27.74
N ASP A 570 -16.60 4.44 28.71
CA ASP A 570 -15.70 3.73 29.61
C ASP A 570 -16.43 2.61 30.36
N TRP A 571 -15.73 1.51 30.60
CA TRP A 571 -16.14 0.57 31.64
C TRP A 571 -16.00 1.28 32.99
N GLY A 572 -17.04 1.21 33.83
CA GLY A 572 -17.23 2.06 35.00
C GLY A 572 -16.04 2.14 35.99
N PRO A 573 -16.13 2.99 37.03
CA PRO A 573 -14.95 3.42 37.81
C PRO A 573 -14.30 2.33 38.66
N HIS A 574 -14.92 1.16 38.82
CA HIS A 574 -14.43 0.09 39.68
C HIS A 574 -13.49 -0.86 38.94
N ALA A 575 -12.25 -0.96 39.42
CA ALA A 575 -11.21 -1.82 38.87
C ALA A 575 -11.66 -3.27 38.65
N SER A 576 -12.38 -3.87 39.60
CA SER A 576 -12.88 -5.25 39.47
C SER A 576 -13.90 -5.43 38.35
N GLY A 577 -14.70 -4.40 38.07
CA GLY A 577 -15.66 -4.41 36.95
C GLY A 577 -14.95 -4.30 35.60
N ILE A 578 -13.92 -3.45 35.51
CA ILE A 578 -13.08 -3.30 34.30
C ILE A 578 -12.35 -4.61 34.01
N ASP A 579 -11.74 -5.22 35.02
CA ASP A 579 -10.97 -6.46 34.88
C ASP A 579 -11.87 -7.62 34.44
N ALA A 580 -13.09 -7.73 34.99
CA ALA A 580 -14.07 -8.72 34.54
C ALA A 580 -14.50 -8.48 33.08
N ALA A 581 -14.76 -7.23 32.69
CA ALA A 581 -15.14 -6.88 31.33
C ALA A 581 -14.02 -7.16 30.31
N LEU A 582 -12.76 -6.93 30.71
CA LEU A 582 -11.57 -7.29 29.92
C LEU A 582 -11.46 -8.79 29.69
N ARG A 583 -11.64 -9.61 30.73
CA ARG A 583 -11.60 -11.07 30.63
C ARG A 583 -12.66 -11.58 29.65
N ASP A 584 -13.88 -11.09 29.79
CA ASP A 584 -14.99 -11.41 28.90
C ASP A 584 -14.72 -10.96 27.45
N ALA A 585 -14.13 -9.77 27.26
CA ALA A 585 -13.68 -9.31 25.95
C ALA A 585 -12.57 -10.17 25.34
N PHE A 586 -11.59 -10.63 26.12
CA PHE A 586 -10.53 -11.53 25.66
C PHE A 586 -11.07 -12.90 25.26
N GLN A 587 -12.08 -13.41 25.96
CA GLN A 587 -12.77 -14.64 25.55
C GLN A 587 -13.51 -14.46 24.22
N ARG A 588 -14.21 -13.33 24.02
CA ARG A 588 -14.83 -13.01 22.72
C ARG A 588 -13.81 -12.85 21.61
N TYR A 589 -12.67 -12.19 21.90
CA TYR A 589 -11.56 -12.03 20.97
C TYR A 589 -11.11 -13.39 20.43
N GLN A 590 -10.78 -14.33 21.31
CA GLN A 590 -10.31 -15.67 20.94
C GLN A 590 -11.34 -16.42 20.08
N LYS A 591 -12.62 -16.41 20.48
CA LYS A 591 -13.70 -17.05 19.72
C LYS A 591 -13.87 -16.43 18.33
N CYS A 592 -13.76 -15.11 18.25
CA CYS A 592 -13.85 -14.38 16.98
C CYS A 592 -12.68 -14.71 16.05
N LEU A 593 -11.44 -14.75 16.56
CA LEU A 593 -10.27 -15.17 15.77
C LEU A 593 -10.46 -16.56 15.16
N ILE A 594 -10.92 -17.54 15.95
CA ILE A 594 -11.18 -18.90 15.45
C ILE A 594 -12.22 -18.87 14.33
N LYS A 595 -13.30 -18.09 14.49
CA LYS A 595 -14.36 -17.96 13.47
C LYS A 595 -13.82 -17.36 12.18
N ILE A 596 -13.06 -16.28 12.26
CA ILE A 596 -12.45 -15.60 11.10
C ILE A 596 -11.50 -16.57 10.38
N TRP A 597 -10.61 -17.24 11.13
CA TRP A 597 -9.61 -18.13 10.55
C TRP A 597 -10.22 -19.40 9.96
N GLY A 598 -11.28 -19.93 10.57
CA GLY A 598 -12.05 -21.05 10.04
C GLY A 598 -12.76 -20.71 8.72
N GLY A 599 -13.34 -19.51 8.61
CA GLY A 599 -14.04 -19.05 7.40
C GLY A 599 -13.13 -18.81 6.20
N SER A 600 -11.93 -18.24 6.41
CA SER A 600 -10.98 -17.93 5.33
C SER A 600 -10.44 -19.17 4.61
N ARG A 601 -10.39 -20.34 5.28
CA ARG A 601 -9.98 -21.62 4.65
C ARG A 601 -11.02 -22.19 3.68
N SER A 602 -12.30 -21.81 3.80
CA SER A 602 -13.37 -22.35 2.95
C SER A 602 -13.45 -21.74 1.55
N SER A 603 -12.71 -20.65 1.29
CA SER A 603 -12.79 -19.88 0.04
C SER A 603 -11.62 -20.13 -0.95
N GLY A 604 -10.57 -20.82 -0.52
CA GLY A 604 -9.42 -21.21 -1.36
C GLY A 604 -9.52 -22.66 -1.87
N HIS A 605 -8.92 -22.95 -3.02
CA HIS A 605 -8.96 -24.26 -3.70
C HIS A 605 -8.29 -25.43 -2.96
N GLU A 606 -7.69 -25.21 -1.79
CA GLU A 606 -7.18 -26.27 -0.90
C GLU A 606 -8.03 -26.33 0.36
N GLN A 607 -9.06 -27.17 0.30
CA GLN A 607 -9.99 -27.45 1.38
C GLN A 607 -9.29 -28.31 2.44
N VAL A 608 -8.46 -27.72 3.29
CA VAL A 608 -8.12 -28.33 4.59
C VAL A 608 -9.30 -28.06 5.52
N ASP A 609 -10.35 -28.84 5.32
CA ASP A 609 -11.44 -28.97 6.28
C ASP A 609 -10.81 -29.58 7.54
N ILE A 610 -10.45 -28.76 8.53
CA ILE A 610 -10.19 -29.27 9.88
C ILE A 610 -11.56 -29.80 10.32
N GLY A 611 -11.84 -31.06 9.98
CA GLY A 611 -13.14 -31.63 10.18
C GLY A 611 -13.52 -31.48 11.65
N ALA A 612 -14.81 -31.32 11.94
CA ALA A 612 -15.32 -31.20 13.30
C ALA A 612 -14.80 -32.29 14.28
N LYS A 613 -14.30 -33.42 13.75
CA LYS A 613 -13.61 -34.49 14.48
C LYS A 613 -12.18 -34.16 14.95
N GLU A 614 -11.42 -33.32 14.25
CA GLU A 614 -10.05 -32.92 14.66
C GLU A 614 -10.06 -31.83 15.76
N LEU A 615 -11.19 -31.15 15.92
CA LEU A 615 -11.44 -30.16 16.98
C LEU A 615 -12.02 -30.81 18.25
N GLU A 616 -12.46 -32.07 18.17
CA GLU A 616 -13.09 -32.76 19.29
C GLU A 616 -12.05 -33.09 20.37
N GLY A 617 -12.16 -32.43 21.53
CA GLY A 617 -11.26 -32.61 22.67
C GLY A 617 -10.08 -31.63 22.76
N LYS A 618 -9.90 -30.72 21.81
CA LYS A 618 -8.88 -29.65 21.87
C LYS A 618 -9.42 -28.41 22.59
N THR A 619 -8.58 -27.74 23.37
CA THR A 619 -8.93 -26.44 23.98
C THR A 619 -8.93 -25.33 22.93
N LEU A 620 -9.55 -24.17 23.23
CA LEU A 620 -9.51 -23.00 22.35
C LEU A 620 -8.06 -22.55 22.06
N VAL A 621 -7.18 -22.67 23.07
CA VAL A 621 -5.75 -22.34 22.96
C VAL A 621 -5.06 -23.28 21.97
N ASP A 622 -5.29 -24.59 22.08
CA ASP A 622 -4.69 -25.58 21.17
C ASP A 622 -5.09 -25.33 19.71
N ILE A 623 -6.36 -24.94 19.49
CA ILE A 623 -6.87 -24.63 18.15
C ILE A 623 -6.19 -23.38 17.59
N LEU A 624 -6.10 -22.30 18.38
CA LEU A 624 -5.44 -21.07 17.96
C LEU A 624 -3.94 -21.27 17.72
N ASN A 625 -3.27 -22.03 18.58
CA ASN A 625 -1.85 -22.39 18.43
C ASN A 625 -1.62 -23.16 17.13
N GLN A 626 -2.43 -24.20 16.84
CA GLN A 626 -2.30 -24.96 15.61
C GLN A 626 -2.50 -24.07 14.37
N LEU A 627 -3.57 -23.26 14.36
CA LEU A 627 -3.85 -22.40 13.22
C LEU A 627 -2.77 -21.33 13.01
N ALA A 628 -2.23 -20.77 14.10
CA ALA A 628 -1.14 -19.81 14.08
C ALA A 628 0.14 -20.45 13.52
N LEU A 629 0.44 -21.68 13.93
CA LEU A 629 1.60 -22.44 13.47
C LEU A 629 1.49 -22.78 11.97
N ASP A 630 0.33 -23.26 11.51
CA ASP A 630 0.07 -23.55 10.10
C ASP A 630 0.22 -22.29 9.23
N SER A 631 -0.27 -21.16 9.74
CA SER A 631 -0.17 -19.87 9.06
C SER A 631 1.27 -19.39 9.00
N PHE A 632 1.99 -19.45 10.13
CA PHE A 632 3.41 -19.14 10.21
C PHE A 632 4.24 -19.95 9.22
N TRP A 633 3.99 -21.27 9.13
CA TRP A 633 4.66 -22.15 8.18
C TRP A 633 4.50 -21.68 6.73
N ARG A 634 3.30 -21.29 6.32
CA ARG A 634 3.05 -20.76 4.97
C ARG A 634 3.76 -19.43 4.73
N GLU A 635 3.73 -18.54 5.72
CA GLU A 635 4.39 -17.23 5.66
C GLU A 635 5.91 -17.36 5.54
N ILE A 636 6.57 -18.21 6.34
CA ILE A 636 8.03 -18.38 6.25
C ILE A 636 8.46 -19.09 4.95
N ASN A 637 7.65 -20.01 4.41
CA ASN A 637 7.93 -20.67 3.13
C ASN A 637 7.84 -19.72 1.93
N SER A 638 6.92 -18.76 1.98
CA SER A 638 6.77 -17.73 0.95
C SER A 638 7.65 -16.49 1.18
N ALA A 639 8.30 -16.38 2.34
CA ALA A 639 9.17 -15.26 2.69
C ALA A 639 10.44 -15.24 1.83
N ARG A 640 10.39 -14.40 0.79
CA ARG A 640 11.47 -14.17 -0.19
C ARG A 640 11.94 -12.71 -0.24
N SER A 641 11.64 -11.89 0.76
CA SER A 641 12.01 -10.46 0.79
C SER A 641 12.38 -10.02 2.21
N LEU A 642 13.33 -9.10 2.33
CA LEU A 642 13.67 -8.46 3.62
C LEU A 642 12.51 -7.64 4.21
N GLN A 643 11.52 -7.27 3.38
CA GLN A 643 10.32 -6.55 3.82
C GLN A 643 9.16 -7.48 4.18
N HIS A 644 9.35 -8.80 4.05
CA HIS A 644 8.31 -9.76 4.40
C HIS A 644 7.99 -9.69 5.91
N PRO A 645 6.71 -9.69 6.33
CA PRO A 645 6.35 -9.60 7.75
C PRO A 645 7.01 -10.68 8.63
N ALA A 646 7.17 -11.88 8.07
CA ALA A 646 7.82 -13.00 8.75
C ALA A 646 9.28 -12.73 9.20
N VAL A 647 10.00 -11.80 8.56
CA VAL A 647 11.39 -11.47 8.93
C VAL A 647 11.49 -10.88 10.34
N GLY A 648 10.45 -10.21 10.83
CA GLY A 648 10.39 -9.73 12.21
C GLY A 648 10.40 -10.89 13.22
N TRP A 649 9.80 -12.03 12.88
CA TRP A 649 9.79 -13.21 13.75
C TRP A 649 11.15 -13.87 13.88
N VAL A 650 12.03 -13.75 12.89
CA VAL A 650 13.43 -14.21 13.00
C VAL A 650 14.12 -13.48 14.14
N TYR A 651 13.98 -12.15 14.21
CA TYR A 651 14.53 -11.34 15.31
C TYR A 651 13.96 -11.78 16.67
N ALA A 652 12.63 -11.91 16.74
CA ALA A 652 11.94 -12.29 17.97
C ALA A 652 12.40 -13.66 18.50
N ILE A 653 12.51 -14.66 17.60
CA ILE A 653 12.99 -16.01 17.92
C ILE A 653 14.46 -15.99 18.35
N GLU A 654 15.34 -15.33 17.59
CA GLU A 654 16.76 -15.21 17.93
C GLU A 654 16.96 -14.52 19.29
N ARG A 655 16.19 -13.46 19.56
CA ARG A 655 16.23 -12.75 20.85
C ARG A 655 15.72 -13.62 22.01
N ARG A 656 14.64 -14.38 21.80
CA ARG A 656 14.14 -15.36 22.78
C ARG A 656 15.21 -16.42 23.09
N GLY A 657 15.97 -16.83 22.08
CA GLY A 657 17.15 -17.69 22.21
C GLY A 657 18.38 -17.01 22.84
N ARG A 658 18.29 -15.73 23.20
CA ARG A 658 19.38 -14.89 23.75
C ARG A 658 20.55 -14.69 22.78
N ALA A 659 20.26 -14.58 21.48
CA ALA A 659 21.26 -14.27 20.47
C ALA A 659 22.08 -13.00 20.81
N ARG A 660 23.38 -13.09 20.55
CA ARG A 660 24.38 -12.04 20.76
C ARG A 660 25.10 -11.74 19.45
N GLU A 661 25.95 -10.73 19.46
CA GLU A 661 26.96 -10.57 18.41
C GLU A 661 27.87 -11.81 18.33
N PHE A 662 28.35 -12.13 17.13
CA PHE A 662 29.38 -13.15 16.96
C PHE A 662 30.70 -12.69 17.59
N SER A 663 31.57 -13.64 17.94
CA SER A 663 32.87 -13.35 18.55
C SER A 663 33.69 -12.38 17.71
N TRP A 664 34.00 -11.20 18.27
CA TRP A 664 34.80 -10.18 17.57
C TRP A 664 36.20 -10.68 17.26
N HIS A 665 36.74 -11.53 18.14
CA HIS A 665 38.02 -12.17 17.95
C HIS A 665 37.98 -13.11 16.74
N ALA A 666 37.04 -14.05 16.70
CA ALA A 666 36.89 -14.98 15.58
C ALA A 666 36.63 -14.24 14.24
N GLN A 667 35.78 -13.21 14.24
CA GLN A 667 35.57 -12.40 13.04
C GLN A 667 36.84 -11.70 12.57
N SER A 668 37.65 -11.16 13.50
CA SER A 668 38.89 -10.45 13.15
C SER A 668 39.98 -11.42 12.67
N GLU A 669 40.11 -12.59 13.29
CA GLU A 669 41.06 -13.62 12.86
C GLU A 669 40.68 -14.18 11.49
N GLY A 670 39.40 -14.51 11.29
CA GLY A 670 38.91 -14.96 9.99
C GLY A 670 39.15 -13.90 8.90
N TYR A 671 39.01 -12.61 9.21
CA TYR A 671 39.34 -11.52 8.28
C TYR A 671 40.80 -11.50 7.86
N ILE A 672 41.71 -11.68 8.82
CA ILE A 672 43.16 -11.73 8.55
C ILE A 672 43.51 -13.00 7.76
N GLN A 673 43.02 -14.15 8.18
CA GLN A 673 43.35 -15.46 7.59
C GLN A 673 42.79 -15.63 6.18
N SER A 674 41.60 -15.09 5.91
CA SER A 674 40.91 -15.20 4.61
C SER A 674 41.23 -14.08 3.62
N SER A 675 42.21 -13.20 3.93
CA SER A 675 42.51 -12.02 3.11
C SER A 675 41.27 -11.16 2.81
N ALA A 676 40.47 -10.87 3.86
CA ALA A 676 39.26 -10.06 3.84
C ALA A 676 37.98 -10.69 3.21
N ALA A 677 37.98 -11.99 2.89
CA ALA A 677 36.81 -12.69 2.34
C ALA A 677 35.76 -13.07 3.41
N CYS A 678 36.22 -13.38 4.63
CA CYS A 678 35.41 -13.76 5.78
C CYS A 678 35.61 -12.77 6.93
N GLY A 679 34.63 -12.62 7.81
CA GLY A 679 34.74 -11.83 9.02
C GLY A 679 34.69 -10.32 8.82
N VAL A 680 35.09 -9.58 9.87
CA VAL A 680 35.05 -8.12 9.90
C VAL A 680 36.44 -7.56 10.17
N PRO A 681 36.80 -6.40 9.60
CA PRO A 681 38.09 -5.77 9.84
C PRO A 681 38.32 -5.52 11.34
N PRO A 682 39.57 -5.62 11.84
CA PRO A 682 39.86 -5.34 13.24
C PRO A 682 39.46 -3.91 13.61
N ALA A 683 38.45 -3.75 14.47
CA ALA A 683 37.98 -2.43 14.89
C ALA A 683 39.04 -1.66 15.71
N THR A 684 39.06 -0.32 15.62
CA THR A 684 39.82 0.55 16.53
C THR A 684 39.32 0.37 17.97
N ALA A 685 40.23 0.31 18.94
CA ALA A 685 40.11 -0.31 20.27
C ALA A 685 38.93 0.10 21.21
N SER A 686 37.98 0.95 20.81
CA SER A 686 36.82 1.30 21.66
C SER A 686 35.68 0.27 21.52
N ASP A 687 35.63 -0.65 22.48
CA ASP A 687 34.59 -1.64 22.81
C ASP A 687 34.41 -2.84 21.84
N ARG A 688 35.28 -3.85 22.00
CA ARG A 688 35.22 -5.18 21.35
C ARG A 688 34.50 -6.28 22.18
N ARG A 689 33.74 -5.93 23.23
CA ARG A 689 32.97 -6.93 24.01
C ARG A 689 31.72 -7.33 23.24
N GLU A 690 31.47 -8.63 23.09
CA GLU A 690 30.23 -9.15 22.54
C GLU A 690 29.07 -8.79 23.47
N GLU A 691 27.97 -8.28 22.90
CA GLU A 691 26.77 -7.99 23.68
C GLU A 691 25.55 -8.73 23.14
N LEU A 692 24.62 -9.01 24.06
CA LEU A 692 23.28 -9.43 23.71
C LEU A 692 22.67 -8.39 22.76
N LEU A 693 21.93 -8.85 21.77
CA LEU A 693 21.08 -7.95 20.99
C LEU A 693 20.01 -7.41 21.95
N LYS A 694 20.16 -6.13 22.34
CA LYS A 694 19.23 -5.46 23.25
C LYS A 694 18.17 -4.70 22.46
N SER A 695 17.00 -4.53 23.07
CA SER A 695 16.13 -3.41 22.71
C SER A 695 16.83 -2.10 23.00
N TRP A 696 16.50 -1.04 22.26
CA TRP A 696 17.04 0.28 22.55
C TRP A 696 16.79 0.68 24.01
N SER A 697 17.80 1.24 24.68
CA SER A 697 17.70 1.66 26.10
C SER A 697 18.24 3.06 26.38
N GLY A 698 18.18 3.99 25.41
CA GLY A 698 18.50 5.41 25.61
C GLY A 698 19.99 5.76 25.84
N ASP A 699 20.83 4.80 26.20
CA ASP A 699 22.27 5.02 26.43
C ASP A 699 23.11 4.78 25.17
N LEU A 700 23.95 5.77 24.83
CA LEU A 700 25.18 5.91 24.00
C LEU A 700 25.66 4.82 23.00
N ARG A 701 24.98 3.71 22.78
CA ARG A 701 25.41 2.62 21.90
C ARG A 701 24.45 2.43 20.74
N ALA A 702 24.26 3.49 19.94
CA ALA A 702 23.67 3.40 18.61
C ALA A 702 24.36 2.35 17.70
N SER A 703 25.56 1.91 18.07
CA SER A 703 26.32 0.81 17.51
C SER A 703 25.73 -0.59 17.75
N LEU A 704 25.04 -0.83 18.88
CA LEU A 704 24.44 -2.14 19.21
C LEU A 704 23.09 -2.39 18.52
N TYR A 705 22.62 -1.40 17.77
CA TYR A 705 21.33 -1.44 17.10
C TYR A 705 21.24 -2.62 16.13
N PRO A 706 20.26 -3.53 16.25
CA PRO A 706 20.13 -4.69 15.36
C PRO A 706 19.81 -4.28 13.91
N GLU A 707 20.39 -4.96 12.94
CA GLU A 707 20.18 -4.76 11.50
C GLU A 707 20.03 -6.12 10.81
N LYS A 708 19.15 -6.17 9.80
CA LYS A 708 18.92 -7.36 8.99
C LYS A 708 20.19 -7.68 8.20
N GLN A 709 20.60 -8.94 8.21
CA GLN A 709 21.79 -9.42 7.53
C GLN A 709 21.52 -10.71 6.78
N HIS A 710 22.09 -10.83 5.57
CA HIS A 710 22.23 -12.13 4.90
C HIS A 710 23.45 -12.87 5.44
N ILE A 711 23.27 -14.14 5.80
CA ILE A 711 24.35 -14.97 6.34
C ILE A 711 25.24 -15.50 5.22
N VAL A 712 24.64 -16.08 4.17
CA VAL A 712 25.29 -16.24 2.88
C VAL A 712 25.20 -14.89 2.18
N PRO A 713 26.33 -14.23 1.88
CA PRO A 713 26.35 -12.90 1.29
C PRO A 713 25.39 -12.77 0.11
N PHE A 714 24.65 -11.66 0.03
CA PHE A 714 23.62 -11.50 -1.00
C PHE A 714 24.17 -11.67 -2.42
N ALA A 715 25.36 -11.12 -2.69
CA ALA A 715 26.04 -11.28 -3.98
C ALA A 715 26.31 -12.76 -4.31
N VAL A 716 26.74 -13.55 -3.33
CA VAL A 716 27.00 -15.00 -3.46
C VAL A 716 25.69 -15.76 -3.65
N ALA A 717 24.70 -15.55 -2.77
CA ALA A 717 23.39 -16.20 -2.88
C ALA A 717 22.70 -15.91 -4.23
N ARG A 718 22.91 -14.71 -4.79
CA ARG A 718 22.42 -14.36 -6.12
C ARG A 718 23.13 -15.15 -7.24
N GLN A 719 24.44 -15.35 -7.12
CA GLN A 719 25.22 -16.15 -8.07
C GLN A 719 24.79 -17.62 -8.03
N VAL A 720 24.60 -18.19 -6.84
CA VAL A 720 24.16 -19.58 -6.64
C VAL A 720 22.79 -19.82 -7.27
N VAL A 721 21.82 -18.94 -7.00
CA VAL A 721 20.42 -19.08 -7.47
C VAL A 721 20.27 -18.79 -8.98
N GLY A 722 21.21 -18.07 -9.59
CA GLY A 722 21.18 -17.80 -11.03
C GLY A 722 20.04 -16.88 -11.51
N LYS A 723 19.41 -16.11 -10.60
CA LYS A 723 18.29 -15.20 -10.91
C LYS A 723 18.61 -13.73 -10.61
N GLY A 724 18.02 -12.83 -11.40
CA GLY A 724 18.04 -11.38 -11.12
C GLY A 724 17.29 -11.03 -9.83
N GLY A 725 17.64 -9.90 -9.22
CA GLY A 725 16.96 -9.39 -8.02
C GLY A 725 17.81 -8.40 -7.24
N SER A 726 17.15 -7.53 -6.47
CA SER A 726 17.77 -6.68 -5.46
C SER A 726 17.46 -7.20 -4.05
N ARG A 727 18.12 -6.65 -3.05
CA ARG A 727 17.82 -6.90 -1.63
C ARG A 727 16.39 -6.46 -1.24
N SER A 728 15.74 -5.62 -2.04
CA SER A 728 14.38 -5.13 -1.76
C SER A 728 13.27 -5.92 -2.47
N THR A 729 13.59 -6.77 -3.45
CA THR A 729 12.61 -7.53 -4.25
C THR A 729 12.48 -8.97 -3.77
N ALA A 730 11.35 -9.59 -4.05
CA ALA A 730 11.15 -11.01 -3.81
C ALA A 730 12.14 -11.87 -4.64
N SER A 731 13.00 -12.66 -3.99
CA SER A 731 13.98 -13.55 -4.64
C SER A 731 14.35 -14.71 -3.72
N ALA A 732 14.73 -15.86 -4.28
CA ALA A 732 15.24 -16.99 -3.51
C ALA A 732 16.55 -16.67 -2.76
N SER A 733 17.35 -15.70 -3.22
CA SER A 733 18.53 -15.20 -2.49
C SER A 733 18.18 -14.47 -1.18
N ASN A 734 16.91 -14.02 -1.07
CA ASN A 734 16.32 -13.37 0.09
C ASN A 734 15.40 -14.34 0.86
N ALA A 735 15.57 -15.66 0.70
CA ALA A 735 14.85 -16.65 1.50
C ALA A 735 15.10 -16.40 2.99
N ILE A 736 14.06 -16.50 3.80
CA ILE A 736 14.13 -16.17 5.24
C ILE A 736 15.17 -16.99 6.00
N GLY A 737 15.43 -18.23 5.59
CA GLY A 737 16.50 -19.07 6.16
C GLY A 737 17.90 -18.46 5.99
N ASN A 738 18.11 -17.60 4.98
CA ASN A 738 19.36 -16.88 4.79
C ASN A 738 19.46 -15.56 5.59
N LEU A 739 18.43 -15.18 6.35
CA LEU A 739 18.39 -13.92 7.08
C LEU A 739 18.67 -14.11 8.57
N THR A 740 19.29 -13.10 9.18
CA THR A 740 19.52 -13.02 10.62
C THR A 740 19.56 -11.55 11.05
N TRP A 741 19.73 -11.29 12.34
CA TRP A 741 19.95 -9.94 12.87
C TRP A 741 21.29 -9.79 13.58
N LEU A 742 22.09 -8.78 13.21
CA LEU A 742 23.37 -8.43 13.84
C LEU A 742 23.38 -6.98 14.27
N SER A 743 24.25 -6.61 15.22
CA SER A 743 24.39 -5.20 15.58
C SER A 743 24.98 -4.38 14.42
N ARG A 744 24.63 -3.09 14.35
CA ARG A 744 25.16 -2.13 13.38
C ARG A 744 26.68 -2.08 13.38
N ARG A 745 27.33 -2.19 14.55
CA ARG A 745 28.81 -2.21 14.62
C ARG A 745 29.39 -3.46 13.97
N GLN A 746 28.80 -4.63 14.20
CA GLN A 746 29.25 -5.87 13.56
C GLN A 746 28.83 -5.95 12.08
N ASN A 747 27.80 -5.19 11.69
CA ASN A 747 27.34 -5.05 10.31
C ASN A 747 28.18 -4.04 9.48
N GLY A 748 29.05 -3.24 10.11
CA GLY A 748 30.14 -2.53 9.44
C GLY A 748 29.79 -1.27 8.64
N LEU A 749 28.67 -0.60 8.92
CA LEU A 749 28.24 0.67 8.27
C LEU A 749 28.21 0.63 6.73
N ASP A 750 27.46 -0.32 6.18
CA ASP A 750 26.73 -0.18 4.90
C ASP A 750 25.70 -1.29 4.75
N ALA A 751 25.04 -1.63 5.88
CA ALA A 751 24.02 -2.66 6.06
C ALA A 751 24.05 -3.73 4.95
N LEU A 752 24.69 -4.88 5.25
CA LEU A 752 24.91 -6.02 4.36
C LEU A 752 26.28 -6.00 3.67
N SER A 753 27.33 -6.23 4.46
CA SER A 753 28.63 -6.61 3.93
C SER A 753 28.49 -7.86 3.05
N ASP A 754 29.15 -7.90 1.89
CA ASP A 754 29.19 -9.10 1.04
C ASP A 754 30.29 -10.10 1.50
N ARG A 755 30.60 -10.11 2.80
CA ARG A 755 31.58 -11.01 3.42
C ARG A 755 30.87 -12.13 4.17
N TRP A 756 31.47 -13.32 4.16
CA TRP A 756 30.99 -14.44 4.95
C TRP A 756 31.22 -14.18 6.44
N ALA A 757 30.22 -14.44 7.28
CA ALA A 757 30.41 -14.39 8.73
C ALA A 757 31.23 -15.60 9.20
N VAL A 758 32.12 -15.40 10.18
CA VAL A 758 32.82 -16.52 10.83
C VAL A 758 31.86 -17.16 11.84
N MET A 759 31.68 -18.48 11.76
CA MET A 759 30.78 -19.23 12.63
C MET A 759 31.60 -20.18 13.52
N ASP A 760 32.24 -19.62 14.55
CA ASP A 760 33.16 -20.37 15.41
C ASP A 760 32.39 -21.30 16.35
N ARG A 761 32.46 -22.61 16.11
CA ARG A 761 31.70 -23.61 16.90
C ARG A 761 32.09 -23.62 18.37
N GLU A 762 33.36 -23.38 18.70
CA GLU A 762 33.86 -23.45 20.08
C GLU A 762 33.50 -22.18 20.86
N THR A 763 33.68 -21.02 20.24
CA THR A 763 33.54 -19.71 20.88
C THR A 763 32.10 -19.19 20.85
N ASP A 764 31.32 -19.54 19.82
CA ASP A 764 29.96 -19.05 19.58
C ASP A 764 28.86 -20.12 19.72
N ALA A 765 29.13 -21.30 20.30
CA ALA A 765 28.17 -22.42 20.40
C ALA A 765 26.74 -22.01 20.80
N GLU A 766 26.59 -21.26 21.90
CA GLU A 766 25.29 -20.79 22.39
C GLU A 766 24.60 -19.84 21.40
N ASN A 767 25.38 -18.97 20.76
CA ASN A 767 24.86 -17.99 19.80
C ASN A 767 24.46 -18.68 18.47
N LEU A 768 25.25 -19.66 18.04
CA LEU A 768 24.94 -20.51 16.88
C LEU A 768 23.68 -21.33 17.12
N GLN A 769 23.49 -21.86 18.34
CA GLN A 769 22.24 -22.52 18.74
C GLN A 769 21.05 -21.56 18.71
N ALA A 770 21.20 -20.36 19.29
CA ALA A 770 20.15 -19.34 19.32
C ALA A 770 19.71 -18.86 17.93
N ARG A 771 20.55 -19.05 16.92
CA ARG A 771 20.31 -18.68 15.51
C ARG A 771 19.99 -19.88 14.61
N GLY A 772 19.98 -21.10 15.15
CA GLY A 772 19.62 -22.31 14.42
C GLY A 772 20.72 -22.92 13.56
N PHE A 773 21.99 -22.51 13.73
CA PHE A 773 23.11 -23.09 12.99
C PHE A 773 23.51 -24.48 13.48
N LEU A 774 23.18 -24.82 14.73
CA LEU A 774 23.38 -26.17 15.28
C LEU A 774 22.14 -27.05 15.17
N ALA A 775 21.12 -26.61 14.41
CA ALA A 775 19.94 -27.43 14.15
C ALA A 775 20.28 -28.57 13.18
N LYS A 776 19.65 -29.74 13.37
CA LYS A 776 19.81 -30.86 12.44
C LYS A 776 19.28 -30.47 11.05
N THR A 777 19.94 -30.99 10.04
CA THR A 777 19.49 -30.85 8.64
C THR A 777 18.23 -31.68 8.39
N VAL A 778 17.47 -31.28 7.36
CA VAL A 778 16.31 -32.06 6.87
C VAL A 778 16.79 -33.40 6.30
N GLU A 779 16.00 -34.46 6.45
CA GLU A 779 16.32 -35.80 5.93
C GLU A 779 16.76 -35.76 4.46
N GLY A 780 17.93 -36.36 4.16
CA GLY A 780 18.51 -36.42 2.81
C GLY A 780 19.79 -35.59 2.62
N SER A 781 20.16 -34.74 3.59
CA SER A 781 21.45 -34.05 3.60
C SER A 781 22.59 -34.97 4.06
N SER A 782 23.78 -34.83 3.45
CA SER A 782 25.01 -35.49 3.92
C SER A 782 25.57 -34.88 5.20
N SER A 783 25.30 -33.60 5.43
CA SER A 783 25.79 -32.81 6.57
C SER A 783 24.86 -32.98 7.78
N SER A 784 25.44 -33.03 8.98
CA SER A 784 24.78 -33.36 10.24
C SER A 784 23.98 -32.19 10.83
N ASP A 785 24.42 -30.95 10.59
CA ASP A 785 23.76 -29.72 11.02
C ASP A 785 23.87 -28.58 9.99
N VAL A 786 23.13 -27.50 10.24
CA VAL A 786 23.06 -26.32 9.35
C VAL A 786 24.41 -25.63 9.18
N LEU A 787 25.27 -25.65 10.20
CA LEU A 787 26.58 -25.04 10.15
C LEU A 787 27.49 -25.76 9.15
N GLU A 788 27.48 -27.09 9.13
CA GLU A 788 28.22 -27.86 8.13
C GLU A 788 27.75 -27.51 6.70
N LEU A 789 26.44 -27.39 6.45
CA LEU A 789 25.93 -26.94 5.14
C LEU A 789 26.43 -25.55 4.74
N TYR A 790 26.55 -24.64 5.71
CA TYR A 790 27.09 -23.29 5.50
C TYR A 790 28.58 -23.34 5.17
N GLU A 791 29.35 -24.18 5.86
CA GLU A 791 30.79 -24.36 5.64
C GLU A 791 31.07 -25.02 4.29
N ASP A 792 30.34 -26.09 3.93
CA ASP A 792 30.42 -26.78 2.64
C ASP A 792 30.11 -25.80 1.49
N LEU A 793 29.04 -24.99 1.62
CA LEU A 793 28.68 -23.99 0.62
C LEU A 793 29.78 -22.93 0.47
N ARG A 794 30.34 -22.46 1.60
CA ARG A 794 31.43 -21.48 1.58
C ARG A 794 32.67 -22.04 0.89
N GLU A 795 33.03 -23.30 1.16
CA GLU A 795 34.17 -23.96 0.52
C GLU A 795 33.98 -24.06 -0.99
N ILE A 796 32.83 -24.56 -1.46
CA ILE A 796 32.52 -24.64 -2.89
C ILE A 796 32.60 -23.26 -3.54
N MET A 797 32.02 -22.23 -2.92
CA MET A 797 32.01 -20.86 -3.47
C MET A 797 33.38 -20.17 -3.44
N SER A 798 34.33 -20.68 -2.65
CA SER A 798 35.70 -20.15 -2.58
C SER A 798 36.62 -20.78 -3.64
N ALA A 799 36.22 -21.87 -4.28
CA ALA A 799 36.98 -22.52 -5.34
C ALA A 799 36.90 -21.73 -6.66
N GLU A 800 38.01 -21.63 -7.40
CA GLU A 800 38.02 -20.98 -8.73
C GLU A 800 37.07 -21.68 -9.73
N SER A 801 36.83 -22.97 -9.55
CA SER A 801 35.95 -23.81 -10.38
C SER A 801 34.50 -23.88 -9.87
N TRP A 802 34.06 -23.02 -8.94
CA TRP A 802 32.72 -23.12 -8.34
C TRP A 802 31.59 -23.17 -9.37
N ARG A 803 31.77 -22.54 -10.54
CA ARG A 803 30.79 -22.54 -11.64
C ARG A 803 30.52 -23.94 -12.18
N ASP A 804 31.51 -24.83 -12.15
CA ASP A 804 31.34 -26.23 -12.55
C ASP A 804 30.50 -27.01 -11.52
N ASN A 805 30.44 -26.52 -10.28
CA ASN A 805 29.70 -27.09 -9.15
C ASN A 805 28.44 -26.28 -8.80
N GLN A 806 27.90 -25.49 -9.74
CA GLN A 806 26.76 -24.59 -9.46
C GLN A 806 25.51 -25.35 -8.97
N THR A 807 25.25 -26.56 -9.51
CA THR A 807 24.13 -27.40 -9.09
C THR A 807 24.28 -27.85 -7.63
N ASP A 808 25.50 -28.23 -7.22
CA ASP A 808 25.78 -28.65 -5.85
C ASP A 808 25.68 -27.46 -4.89
N ALA A 809 26.21 -26.29 -5.28
CA ALA A 809 26.06 -25.06 -4.51
C ALA A 809 24.59 -24.67 -4.34
N LEU A 810 23.75 -24.83 -5.37
CA LEU A 810 22.31 -24.58 -5.29
C LEU A 810 21.62 -25.58 -4.35
N GLY A 811 22.01 -26.85 -4.40
CA GLY A 811 21.54 -27.90 -3.49
C GLY A 811 21.86 -27.58 -2.03
N LEU A 812 23.12 -27.25 -1.73
CA LEU A 812 23.57 -26.86 -0.38
C LEU A 812 22.87 -25.60 0.11
N TYR A 813 22.75 -24.57 -0.74
CA TYR A 813 22.06 -23.33 -0.37
C TYR A 813 20.58 -23.54 -0.06
N SER A 814 19.90 -24.38 -0.85
CA SER A 814 18.49 -24.72 -0.61
C SER A 814 18.34 -25.52 0.68
N ALA A 815 19.17 -26.55 0.89
CA ALA A 815 19.17 -27.33 2.13
C ALA A 815 19.47 -26.48 3.38
N PHE A 816 20.40 -25.52 3.26
CA PHE A 816 20.72 -24.56 4.32
C PHE A 816 19.50 -23.69 4.68
N CYS A 817 18.86 -23.11 3.67
CA CYS A 817 17.68 -22.26 3.88
C CYS A 817 16.51 -23.05 4.46
N ASP A 818 16.24 -24.25 3.94
CA ASP A 818 15.13 -25.09 4.36
C ASP A 818 15.34 -25.60 5.79
N SER A 819 16.56 -26.04 6.13
CA SER A 819 16.87 -26.49 7.50
C SER A 819 16.72 -25.37 8.53
N ARG A 820 17.15 -24.13 8.22
CA ARG A 820 16.88 -22.97 9.10
C ARG A 820 15.39 -22.63 9.18
N LEU A 821 14.64 -22.80 8.09
CA LEU A 821 13.20 -22.60 8.07
C LEU A 821 12.48 -23.61 8.98
N PHE A 822 12.86 -24.90 8.94
CA PHE A 822 12.36 -25.91 9.88
C PHE A 822 12.71 -25.59 11.33
N TRP A 823 13.93 -25.09 11.59
CA TRP A 823 14.30 -24.63 12.92
C TRP A 823 13.40 -23.47 13.39
N LEU A 824 13.17 -22.44 12.56
CA LEU A 824 12.27 -21.33 12.89
C LEU A 824 10.86 -21.82 13.23
N HIS A 825 10.33 -22.76 12.45
CA HIS A 825 9.03 -23.39 12.70
C HIS A 825 9.00 -24.13 14.04
N SER A 826 10.02 -24.94 14.33
CA SER A 826 10.13 -25.65 15.61
C SER A 826 10.23 -24.71 16.80
N GLN A 827 10.98 -23.60 16.69
CA GLN A 827 11.06 -22.59 17.74
C GLN A 827 9.72 -21.89 17.96
N MET A 828 8.97 -21.61 16.88
CA MET A 828 7.64 -21.02 16.97
C MET A 828 6.63 -21.99 17.61
N GLN A 829 6.67 -23.27 17.22
CA GLN A 829 5.85 -24.31 17.84
C GLN A 829 6.09 -24.38 19.34
N GLY A 830 7.36 -24.50 19.76
CA GLY A 830 7.70 -24.50 21.18
C GLY A 830 7.34 -23.19 21.90
N TRP A 831 7.22 -22.07 21.18
CA TRP A 831 6.69 -20.82 21.73
C TRP A 831 5.20 -20.90 22.02
N LEU A 832 4.41 -21.27 21.02
CA LEU A 832 2.97 -21.34 21.14
C LEU A 832 2.54 -22.40 22.17
N GLU A 833 3.27 -23.52 22.25
CA GLU A 833 3.02 -24.60 23.20
C GLU A 833 3.56 -24.30 24.62
N SER A 834 4.33 -23.24 24.81
CA SER A 834 4.76 -22.84 26.16
C SER A 834 3.52 -22.43 26.96
N PRO A 835 3.28 -23.04 28.15
CA PRO A 835 2.12 -22.70 28.94
C PRO A 835 2.23 -21.25 29.43
N VAL A 836 1.14 -20.50 29.29
CA VAL A 836 1.01 -19.19 29.94
C VAL A 836 0.90 -19.37 31.46
N SER A 837 1.28 -18.37 32.26
CA SER A 837 1.06 -18.42 33.71
C SER A 837 -0.43 -18.64 34.07
N THR A 838 -0.71 -19.24 35.24
CA THR A 838 -2.08 -19.46 35.72
C THR A 838 -2.87 -18.15 35.80
N GLU A 839 -2.21 -17.08 36.23
CA GLU A 839 -2.77 -15.75 36.32
C GLU A 839 -3.07 -15.15 34.92
N ALA A 840 -2.22 -15.40 33.93
CA ALA A 840 -2.49 -15.03 32.54
C ALA A 840 -3.61 -15.87 31.92
N GLY A 841 -3.67 -17.18 32.24
CA GLY A 841 -4.78 -18.06 31.87
C GLY A 841 -6.12 -17.56 32.39
N ASN A 842 -6.15 -17.04 33.63
CA ASN A 842 -7.34 -16.39 34.20
C ASN A 842 -7.78 -15.14 33.43
N TRP A 843 -6.83 -14.38 32.86
CA TRP A 843 -7.14 -13.25 31.99
C TRP A 843 -7.75 -13.70 30.66
N LEU A 844 -7.24 -14.78 30.09
CA LEU A 844 -7.73 -15.36 28.83
C LEU A 844 -9.02 -16.18 29.00
N GLY A 845 -9.42 -16.49 30.24
CA GLY A 845 -10.57 -17.35 30.50
C GLY A 845 -10.31 -18.83 30.23
N VAL A 846 -9.04 -19.24 30.27
CA VAL A 846 -8.61 -20.62 30.10
C VAL A 846 -8.52 -21.21 31.50
N SER A 847 -9.42 -22.12 31.84
CA SER A 847 -9.17 -23.03 32.96
C SER A 847 -8.07 -23.98 32.49
N MET A 848 -6.91 -23.95 33.16
CA MET A 848 -5.95 -25.06 33.04
C MET A 848 -6.58 -26.37 33.49
#